data_AF-A0A8S1WF29-F1
#
_entry.id   AF-A0A8S1WF29-F1
#
_cell.length_a   1.000
_cell.length_b   1.000
_cell.length_c   1.000
_cell.angle_alpha   90.00
_cell.angle_beta   90.00
_cell.angle_gamma   90.00
#
_symmetry.space_group_name_H-M   'P 1'
#
loop_
_entity.id
_entity.type
_entity.pdbx_description
1 polymer ?
#
loop_
_entity_poly.entity_id
_entity_poly.type
_entity_poly.pdbx_seq_one_letter_code
_entity_poly.pdbx_strand_id
1 'polypeptide(L)'
;MKDADKTQYFILKEHVSIIYKQSQEKPHYQYFFNYIISQKTDQKDFQNEFPSMFNQIMTENQGWKKICSNIYDIIQKQFQETQSNQSTLQQKSSNVFQIISMDENVTQYNRQLFQGIIKKVENQLEQINKELAFYGIEFSQLFIRKLQFYSFFIIWRFICYDKYQMYKKEQQIFLDNKAIVQNKYENAILRNQKKESQNQGEQQAKIIYKLCIMQFYKEKKNNVSELINQNKKTSFQLIKELDQQLLIRKENIIKVEHFETSIIGYLIDQREFIQKYIEQLVSNLQNDIKIQLDIQPYIQDSLTLIKNNAKIIFDRCKILLNSQIQQPSDFIYGYENHNISLKQTLKYILGQKAEKVEINLHKQIFLDDESIKIFNLPIEQILQTDTIPLQFFDTFLEEFIKQLSILIEESKKLETQVDEFQLKGQFEELKNTMNGCDQSCPTCNRKCDSEFYYADHKHKCTNGHQLRGLKKILIRNSPSLFTCEEIVDDAEIQIVETCKIKTWREIKAYYKNWSFMDILKTEELQQNKQKMIEIWNGGIGQQMCQKLSQDLKYEIRYQQKHDLPMQQQHSSTHFIFILDDSGSMEKNWKCVINCVESQFQQISRKRNARVSVVIFNNTARVVLKCEELRIEEQLKLITYQNGGTKYGPAFQKTLELIKENTEYDNTVILFYTDGLAEYPTKEIEQFGKISKRMKDTISFLACSLPTKSPSLEQILTFCKKEFTYSEWRDKIEPSNLNKNWTEMISQAHLDKYKA
;
A
#
# COMPACT_ATOMS: atom_id res chain seq x y z
N MET A 1 -13.76 -43.72 -27.96
CA MET A 1 -13.80 -44.66 -26.81
C MET A 1 -12.71 -45.70 -26.96
N LYS A 2 -11.56 -45.50 -26.33
CA LYS A 2 -10.98 -46.36 -25.28
C LYS A 2 -9.53 -45.96 -25.04
N ASP A 3 -9.24 -45.74 -23.76
CA ASP A 3 -7.95 -45.68 -23.10
C ASP A 3 -7.09 -44.42 -23.27
N ALA A 4 -7.65 -43.32 -22.74
CA ALA A 4 -6.88 -42.24 -22.13
C ALA A 4 -7.24 -42.19 -20.64
N ASP A 5 -6.48 -42.91 -19.80
CA ASP A 5 -6.28 -42.57 -18.38
C ASP A 5 -5.35 -43.59 -17.72
N LYS A 6 -4.11 -43.20 -17.40
CA LYS A 6 -3.35 -43.65 -16.20
C LYS A 6 -2.21 -42.67 -15.95
N THR A 7 -2.56 -41.51 -15.43
CA THR A 7 -1.68 -40.63 -14.64
C THR A 7 -1.20 -41.42 -13.42
N GLN A 8 0.01 -41.97 -13.46
CA GLN A 8 0.64 -42.53 -12.27
C GLN A 8 1.22 -41.40 -11.43
N TYR A 9 0.54 -41.11 -10.33
CA TYR A 9 1.02 -40.31 -9.22
C TYR A 9 2.26 -40.99 -8.61
N PHE A 10 3.39 -40.27 -8.58
CA PHE A 10 4.49 -40.62 -7.69
C PHE A 10 4.12 -40.16 -6.28
N ILE A 11 3.78 -41.14 -5.43
CA ILE A 11 3.71 -40.99 -3.98
C ILE A 11 5.16 -41.05 -3.47
N LEU A 12 5.68 -39.94 -2.96
CA LEU A 12 6.87 -39.96 -2.10
C LEU A 12 6.44 -40.52 -0.73
N LYS A 13 6.45 -41.86 -0.62
CA LYS A 13 6.56 -42.54 0.66
C LYS A 13 8.01 -42.98 0.78
N GLU A 14 8.76 -42.35 1.69
CA GLU A 14 9.47 -43.08 2.74
C GLU A 14 10.12 -42.12 3.73
N HIS A 15 10.03 -42.50 4.99
CA HIS A 15 10.63 -41.86 6.14
C HIS A 15 12.14 -41.64 5.92
N VAL A 16 12.60 -40.40 6.06
CA VAL A 16 14.01 -40.15 6.39
C VAL A 16 14.15 -40.37 7.90
N SER A 17 14.38 -41.61 8.33
CA SER A 17 14.92 -41.87 9.66
C SER A 17 16.43 -41.68 9.63
N ILE A 18 16.90 -40.53 10.10
CA ILE A 18 18.33 -40.29 10.31
C ILE A 18 18.74 -41.10 11.55
N ILE A 19 19.28 -42.30 11.33
CA ILE A 19 19.93 -43.08 12.38
C ILE A 19 21.34 -42.49 12.56
N TYR A 20 21.53 -41.71 13.63
CA TYR A 20 22.85 -41.28 14.09
C TYR A 20 23.60 -42.48 14.68
N LYS A 21 24.48 -43.10 13.90
CA LYS A 21 25.54 -43.94 14.46
C LYS A 21 26.77 -43.08 14.70
N GLN A 22 27.07 -42.87 15.97
CA GLN A 22 28.35 -42.32 16.43
C GLN A 22 29.48 -43.29 16.04
N SER A 23 30.33 -42.90 15.09
CA SER A 23 31.65 -43.54 14.91
C SER A 23 32.73 -42.46 14.73
N GLN A 24 33.87 -42.71 15.37
CA GLN A 24 34.95 -41.76 15.68
C GLN A 24 35.97 -41.54 14.54
N GLU A 25 35.61 -41.65 13.26
CA GLU A 25 36.62 -41.59 12.19
C GLU A 25 36.42 -40.42 11.24
N LYS A 26 37.23 -39.36 11.45
CA LYS A 26 37.40 -38.13 10.65
C LYS A 26 36.11 -37.29 10.49
N PRO A 27 36.17 -35.95 10.52
CA PRO A 27 34.96 -35.15 10.38
C PRO A 27 34.41 -35.34 8.96
N HIS A 28 33.34 -36.13 8.82
CA HIS A 28 32.55 -36.28 7.58
C HIS A 28 32.21 -34.92 6.93
N TYR A 29 32.14 -33.87 7.74
CA TYR A 29 32.03 -32.48 7.31
C TYR A 29 33.12 -32.07 6.31
N GLN A 30 34.38 -32.48 6.47
CA GLN A 30 35.46 -32.07 5.58
C GLN A 30 35.34 -32.69 4.18
N TYR A 31 34.75 -33.89 4.07
CA TYR A 31 34.35 -34.49 2.80
C TYR A 31 33.17 -33.75 2.17
N PHE A 32 32.16 -33.40 2.97
CA PHE A 32 31.02 -32.58 2.53
C PHE A 32 31.44 -31.17 2.10
N PHE A 33 32.44 -30.57 2.75
CA PHE A 33 32.98 -29.25 2.40
C PHE A 33 33.90 -29.29 1.18
N ASN A 34 34.75 -30.32 1.05
CA ASN A 34 35.51 -30.53 -0.19
C ASN A 34 34.58 -30.78 -1.39
N TYR A 35 33.44 -31.43 -1.16
CA TYR A 35 32.36 -31.55 -2.14
C TYR A 35 31.73 -30.18 -2.47
N ILE A 36 31.44 -29.34 -1.45
CA ILE A 36 30.96 -27.95 -1.61
C ILE A 36 31.97 -27.04 -2.33
N ILE A 37 33.27 -27.31 -2.29
CA ILE A 37 34.31 -26.45 -2.89
C ILE A 37 34.74 -26.95 -4.28
N SER A 38 34.58 -28.24 -4.59
CA SER A 38 35.02 -28.77 -5.88
C SER A 38 34.09 -28.35 -7.05
N GLN A 39 34.67 -27.97 -8.20
CA GLN A 39 33.94 -27.85 -9.47
C GLN A 39 33.47 -29.22 -10.01
N LYS A 40 33.91 -30.32 -9.40
CA LYS A 40 33.53 -31.69 -9.74
C LYS A 40 32.25 -32.09 -8.99
N THR A 41 31.15 -31.37 -9.18
CA THR A 41 29.84 -31.92 -8.82
C THR A 41 29.41 -33.01 -9.79
N ASP A 42 28.54 -33.90 -9.33
CA ASP A 42 27.90 -35.03 -10.04
C ASP A 42 27.12 -34.60 -11.29
N GLN A 43 27.84 -34.04 -12.27
CA GLN A 43 27.33 -33.77 -13.60
C GLN A 43 26.78 -35.09 -14.19
N LYS A 44 27.42 -36.22 -13.87
CA LYS A 44 27.01 -37.56 -14.28
C LYS A 44 25.62 -37.95 -13.77
N ASP A 45 25.30 -37.72 -12.50
CA ASP A 45 23.99 -38.15 -11.95
C ASP A 45 22.84 -37.29 -12.47
N PHE A 46 23.07 -35.98 -12.62
CA PHE A 46 22.09 -35.09 -13.26
C PHE A 46 21.92 -35.40 -14.76
N GLN A 47 23.01 -35.71 -15.46
CA GLN A 47 22.98 -36.12 -16.87
C GLN A 47 22.17 -37.42 -17.04
N ASN A 48 22.36 -38.42 -16.18
CA ASN A 48 21.73 -39.73 -16.32
C ASN A 48 20.17 -39.73 -16.30
N GLU A 49 19.53 -38.62 -15.91
CA GLU A 49 18.06 -38.46 -15.95
C GLU A 49 17.50 -38.11 -17.34
N PHE A 50 18.36 -37.91 -18.35
CA PHE A 50 17.97 -37.56 -19.71
C PHE A 50 18.09 -38.74 -20.69
N PRO A 51 17.34 -38.74 -21.82
CA PRO A 51 17.49 -39.76 -22.85
C PRO A 51 18.95 -39.90 -23.29
N SER A 52 19.43 -41.14 -23.41
CA SER A 52 20.84 -41.45 -23.69
C SER A 52 21.38 -40.73 -24.93
N MET A 53 20.56 -40.63 -25.99
CA MET A 53 20.92 -39.94 -27.23
C MET A 53 21.11 -38.42 -27.04
N PHE A 54 20.23 -37.77 -26.25
CA PHE A 54 20.38 -36.35 -25.93
C PHE A 54 21.63 -36.09 -25.07
N ASN A 55 21.87 -36.95 -24.09
CA ASN A 55 23.07 -36.88 -23.26
C ASN A 55 24.35 -37.06 -24.07
N GLN A 56 24.35 -38.00 -25.01
CA GLN A 56 25.48 -38.22 -25.88
C GLN A 56 25.80 -36.96 -26.69
N ILE A 57 24.80 -36.36 -27.35
CA ILE A 57 24.96 -35.12 -28.12
C ILE A 57 25.47 -33.98 -27.22
N MET A 58 24.86 -33.79 -26.05
CA MET A 58 25.26 -32.73 -25.11
C MET A 58 26.64 -32.96 -24.50
N THR A 59 27.10 -34.21 -24.39
CA THR A 59 28.42 -34.56 -23.88
C THR A 59 29.49 -34.38 -24.96
N GLU A 60 29.25 -34.90 -26.18
CA GLU A 60 30.14 -34.76 -27.33
C GLU A 60 30.42 -33.29 -27.67
N ASN A 61 29.41 -32.44 -27.55
CA ASN A 61 29.50 -31.01 -27.86
C ASN A 61 29.83 -30.13 -26.64
N GLN A 62 30.17 -30.71 -25.49
CA GLN A 62 30.39 -29.99 -24.22
C GLN A 62 29.22 -29.07 -23.81
N GLY A 63 28.01 -29.31 -24.32
CA GLY A 63 26.82 -28.50 -24.04
C GLY A 63 26.49 -28.45 -22.55
N TRP A 64 26.59 -29.58 -21.84
CA TRP A 64 26.39 -29.61 -20.39
C TRP A 64 27.39 -28.76 -19.64
N LYS A 65 28.66 -28.77 -20.06
CA LYS A 65 29.70 -27.97 -19.45
C LYS A 65 29.41 -26.49 -19.64
N LYS A 66 29.00 -26.08 -20.85
CA LYS A 66 28.66 -24.69 -21.20
C LYS A 66 27.44 -24.17 -20.43
N ILE A 67 26.36 -24.96 -20.33
CA ILE A 67 25.16 -24.55 -19.58
C ILE A 67 25.47 -24.42 -18.09
N CYS A 68 26.08 -25.43 -17.49
CA CYS A 68 26.39 -25.42 -16.06
C CYS A 68 27.44 -24.35 -15.70
N SER A 69 28.46 -24.13 -16.55
CA SER A 69 29.44 -23.05 -16.33
C SER A 69 28.80 -21.68 -16.40
N ASN A 70 27.93 -21.44 -17.38
CA ASN A 70 27.25 -20.15 -17.50
C ASN A 70 26.37 -19.86 -16.28
N ILE A 71 25.61 -20.85 -15.80
CA ILE A 71 24.82 -20.72 -14.57
C ILE A 71 25.73 -20.40 -13.37
N TYR A 72 26.83 -21.15 -13.24
CA TYR A 72 27.79 -20.94 -12.16
C TYR A 72 28.43 -19.55 -12.21
N ASP A 73 28.86 -19.08 -13.37
CA ASP A 73 29.51 -17.78 -13.57
C ASP A 73 28.56 -16.62 -13.27
N ILE A 74 27.28 -16.73 -13.66
CA ILE A 74 26.24 -15.76 -13.30
C ILE A 74 26.11 -15.68 -11.78
N ILE A 75 25.97 -16.82 -11.11
CA ILE A 75 25.83 -16.87 -9.65
C ILE A 75 27.07 -16.28 -8.99
N GLN A 76 28.26 -16.74 -9.37
CA GLN A 76 29.53 -16.28 -8.82
C GLN A 76 29.72 -14.76 -8.96
N LYS A 77 29.47 -14.22 -10.17
CA LYS A 77 29.60 -12.78 -10.44
C LYS A 77 28.65 -11.96 -9.58
N GLN A 78 27.40 -12.42 -9.38
CA GLN A 78 26.46 -11.73 -8.50
C GLN A 78 26.91 -11.71 -7.04
N PHE A 79 27.44 -12.82 -6.53
CA PHE A 79 28.00 -12.86 -5.18
C PHE A 79 29.23 -11.94 -5.05
N GLN A 80 30.10 -11.86 -6.06
CA GLN A 80 31.25 -10.94 -6.04
C GLN A 80 30.87 -9.45 -6.09
N GLU A 81 29.92 -9.06 -6.94
CA GLU A 81 29.40 -7.68 -7.01
C GLU A 81 28.78 -7.25 -5.67
N THR A 82 28.03 -8.17 -5.07
CA THR A 82 27.38 -8.04 -3.76
C THR A 82 28.41 -7.81 -2.64
N GLN A 83 29.47 -8.64 -2.58
CA GLN A 83 30.55 -8.49 -1.59
C GLN A 83 31.36 -7.19 -1.79
N SER A 84 31.59 -6.76 -3.04
CA SER A 84 32.33 -5.54 -3.35
C SER A 84 31.58 -4.27 -2.91
N ASN A 85 30.26 -4.29 -2.99
CA ASN A 85 29.43 -3.19 -2.49
C ASN A 85 29.43 -3.11 -0.95
N GLN A 86 29.56 -4.25 -0.26
CA GLN A 86 29.60 -4.31 1.21
C GLN A 86 30.90 -3.82 1.81
N SER A 87 32.05 -4.16 1.22
CA SER A 87 33.36 -3.70 1.70
C SER A 87 33.47 -2.18 1.67
N THR A 88 32.79 -1.53 0.73
CA THR A 88 32.71 -0.05 0.61
C THR A 88 31.84 0.58 1.71
N LEU A 89 30.84 -0.14 2.23
CA LEU A 89 29.95 0.32 3.32
C LEU A 89 30.54 0.04 4.71
N GLN A 90 31.21 -1.10 4.90
CA GLN A 90 31.77 -1.51 6.20
C GLN A 90 32.99 -0.69 6.63
N GLN A 91 33.73 -0.06 5.70
CA GLN A 91 34.85 0.83 6.05
C GLN A 91 34.43 2.11 6.79
N LYS A 92 33.13 2.41 6.92
CA LYS A 92 32.64 3.61 7.62
C LYS A 92 32.11 3.37 9.04
N SER A 93 32.07 2.14 9.55
CA SER A 93 31.49 1.85 10.87
C SER A 93 32.34 0.86 11.68
N SER A 94 33.32 1.36 12.42
CA SER A 94 34.19 0.58 13.31
C SER A 94 33.56 0.39 14.70
N ASN A 95 32.47 -0.37 14.81
CA ASN A 95 31.93 -0.76 16.12
C ASN A 95 31.63 -2.25 16.20
N VAL A 96 32.18 -2.87 17.25
CA VAL A 96 32.22 -4.32 17.55
C VAL A 96 30.83 -4.93 17.84
N PHE A 97 29.78 -4.12 17.92
CA PHE A 97 28.42 -4.55 18.31
C PHE A 97 27.54 -5.08 17.16
N GLN A 98 27.99 -5.10 15.91
CA GLN A 98 27.15 -5.53 14.77
C GLN A 98 27.00 -7.05 14.58
N ILE A 99 27.76 -7.88 15.31
CA ILE A 99 27.88 -9.32 15.02
C ILE A 99 26.56 -10.09 15.23
N ILE A 100 25.70 -9.66 16.15
CA ILE A 100 24.41 -10.33 16.43
C ILE A 100 23.31 -9.89 15.42
N SER A 101 23.47 -8.74 14.75
CA SER A 101 22.49 -8.18 13.79
C SER A 101 22.65 -8.70 12.35
N MET A 102 23.63 -9.58 12.09
CA MET A 102 23.90 -10.05 10.73
C MET A 102 22.97 -11.19 10.29
N ASP A 103 22.43 -12.02 11.19
CA ASP A 103 21.58 -13.15 10.80
C ASP A 103 20.21 -12.72 10.20
N GLU A 104 19.63 -11.60 10.67
CA GLU A 104 18.37 -11.06 10.13
C GLU A 104 18.59 -10.22 8.85
N ASN A 105 19.71 -9.51 8.73
CA ASN A 105 20.05 -8.81 7.48
C ASN A 105 20.40 -9.79 6.35
N VAL A 106 20.98 -10.94 6.68
CA VAL A 106 21.27 -12.01 5.71
C VAL A 106 19.97 -12.57 5.13
N THR A 107 18.88 -12.75 5.88
CA THR A 107 17.64 -13.33 5.34
C THR A 107 16.90 -12.39 4.37
N GLN A 108 16.82 -11.09 4.65
CA GLN A 108 16.13 -10.13 3.77
C GLN A 108 16.97 -9.77 2.53
N TYR A 109 18.30 -9.64 2.69
CA TYR A 109 19.25 -9.43 1.61
C TYR A 109 19.37 -10.63 0.67
N ASN A 110 19.34 -11.85 1.23
CA ASN A 110 19.34 -13.08 0.45
C ASN A 110 18.13 -13.14 -0.49
N ARG A 111 16.96 -12.59 -0.12
CA ARG A 111 15.79 -12.65 -0.99
C ARG A 111 15.98 -11.84 -2.28
N GLN A 112 16.50 -10.62 -2.19
CA GLN A 112 16.73 -9.76 -3.37
C GLN A 112 17.87 -10.30 -4.24
N LEU A 113 18.97 -10.73 -3.63
CA LEU A 113 20.09 -11.37 -4.34
C LEU A 113 19.61 -12.64 -5.06
N PHE A 114 18.85 -13.48 -4.38
CA PHE A 114 18.30 -14.71 -4.94
C PHE A 114 17.35 -14.43 -6.11
N GLN A 115 16.41 -13.50 -5.96
CA GLN A 115 15.53 -13.09 -7.05
C GLN A 115 16.32 -12.53 -8.25
N GLY A 116 17.35 -11.72 -7.99
CA GLY A 116 18.21 -11.17 -9.02
C GLY A 116 19.01 -12.24 -9.78
N ILE A 117 19.59 -13.21 -9.06
CA ILE A 117 20.31 -14.34 -9.64
C ILE A 117 19.38 -15.22 -10.47
N ILE A 118 18.22 -15.60 -9.93
CA ILE A 118 17.28 -16.50 -10.61
C ILE A 118 16.75 -15.85 -11.88
N LYS A 119 16.41 -14.57 -11.85
CA LYS A 119 15.99 -13.84 -13.05
C LYS A 119 17.09 -13.82 -14.12
N LYS A 120 18.36 -13.65 -13.74
CA LYS A 120 19.49 -13.68 -14.68
C LYS A 120 19.72 -15.08 -15.26
N VAL A 121 19.58 -16.12 -14.43
CA VAL A 121 19.62 -17.52 -14.89
C VAL A 121 18.47 -17.80 -15.87
N GLU A 122 17.24 -17.39 -15.55
CA GLU A 122 16.07 -17.58 -16.42
C GLU A 122 16.28 -16.92 -17.79
N ASN A 123 16.75 -15.66 -17.81
CA ASN A 123 17.09 -14.96 -19.05
C ASN A 123 18.15 -15.71 -19.87
N GLN A 124 19.18 -16.24 -19.20
CA GLN A 124 20.24 -17.01 -19.87
C GLN A 124 19.72 -18.33 -20.45
N LEU A 125 18.84 -19.02 -19.71
CA LEU A 125 18.20 -20.25 -20.17
C LEU A 125 17.26 -19.98 -21.35
N GLU A 126 16.53 -18.86 -21.33
CA GLU A 126 15.69 -18.44 -22.45
C GLU A 126 16.53 -18.16 -23.70
N GLN A 127 17.68 -17.50 -23.56
CA GLN A 127 18.61 -17.29 -24.67
C GLN A 127 19.13 -18.61 -25.25
N ILE A 128 19.59 -19.53 -24.40
CA ILE A 128 20.07 -20.85 -24.84
C ILE A 128 18.94 -21.64 -25.51
N ASN A 129 17.72 -21.55 -24.99
CA ASN A 129 16.56 -22.18 -25.60
C ASN A 129 16.29 -21.62 -27.00
N LYS A 130 16.37 -20.29 -27.19
CA LYS A 130 16.26 -19.66 -28.51
C LYS A 130 17.36 -20.11 -29.46
N GLU A 131 18.60 -20.22 -28.99
CA GLU A 131 19.73 -20.71 -29.80
C GLU A 131 19.51 -22.17 -30.25
N LEU A 132 18.99 -23.03 -29.38
CA LEU A 132 18.71 -24.43 -29.69
C LEU A 132 17.46 -24.62 -30.55
N ALA A 133 16.48 -23.72 -30.46
CA ALA A 133 15.28 -23.76 -31.29
C ALA A 133 15.60 -23.62 -32.78
N PHE A 134 16.68 -22.92 -33.15
CA PHE A 134 17.19 -22.87 -34.53
C PHE A 134 17.62 -24.25 -35.07
N TYR A 135 17.94 -25.19 -34.18
CA TYR A 135 18.28 -26.57 -34.52
C TYR A 135 17.11 -27.55 -34.30
N GLY A 136 15.89 -27.03 -34.08
CA GLY A 136 14.70 -27.84 -33.84
C GLY A 136 14.63 -28.46 -32.45
N ILE A 137 15.41 -27.95 -31.49
CA ILE A 137 15.43 -28.42 -30.10
C ILE A 137 14.82 -27.35 -29.20
N GLU A 138 13.79 -27.70 -28.43
CA GLU A 138 13.17 -26.79 -27.46
C GLU A 138 13.25 -27.39 -26.04
N PHE A 139 13.58 -26.53 -25.07
CA PHE A 139 13.55 -26.88 -23.66
C PHE A 139 12.12 -27.07 -23.17
N SER A 140 11.84 -28.25 -22.63
CA SER A 140 10.61 -28.47 -21.90
C SER A 140 10.57 -27.65 -20.61
N GLN A 141 9.36 -27.31 -20.15
CA GLN A 141 9.16 -26.66 -18.86
C GLN A 141 9.77 -27.46 -17.69
N LEU A 142 9.73 -28.80 -17.78
CA LEU A 142 10.36 -29.67 -16.79
C LEU A 142 11.88 -29.52 -16.77
N PHE A 143 12.51 -29.38 -17.94
CA PHE A 143 13.95 -29.19 -18.05
C PHE A 143 14.41 -27.84 -17.48
N ILE A 144 13.67 -26.77 -17.78
CA ILE A 144 13.92 -25.43 -17.21
C ILE A 144 13.85 -25.49 -15.68
N ARG A 145 12.83 -26.15 -15.11
CA ARG A 145 12.71 -26.33 -13.65
C ARG A 145 13.89 -27.08 -13.05
N LYS A 146 14.38 -28.13 -13.71
CA LYS A 146 15.58 -28.87 -13.24
C LYS A 146 16.83 -27.98 -13.20
N LEU A 147 17.02 -27.13 -14.21
CA LEU A 147 18.13 -26.16 -14.22
C LEU A 147 17.96 -25.05 -13.17
N GLN A 148 16.73 -24.64 -12.86
CA GLN A 148 16.45 -23.76 -11.72
C GLN A 148 16.81 -24.43 -10.38
N PHE A 149 16.46 -25.71 -10.18
CA PHE A 149 16.86 -26.47 -8.98
C PHE A 149 18.37 -26.60 -8.85
N TYR A 150 19.07 -26.89 -9.96
CA TYR A 150 20.53 -26.86 -9.99
C TYR A 150 21.08 -25.50 -9.57
N SER A 151 20.47 -24.41 -10.05
CA SER A 151 20.86 -23.05 -9.68
C SER A 151 20.64 -22.77 -8.19
N PHE A 152 19.51 -23.21 -7.61
CA PHE A 152 19.26 -23.12 -6.17
C PHE A 152 20.32 -23.85 -5.35
N PHE A 153 20.70 -25.04 -5.79
CA PHE A 153 21.75 -25.81 -5.13
C PHE A 153 23.11 -25.09 -5.17
N ILE A 154 23.49 -24.49 -6.31
CA ILE A 154 24.73 -23.70 -6.40
C ILE A 154 24.67 -22.45 -5.53
N ILE A 155 23.55 -21.71 -5.53
CA ILE A 155 23.35 -20.55 -4.65
C ILE A 155 23.49 -20.95 -3.18
N TRP A 156 22.86 -22.06 -2.78
CA TRP A 156 22.97 -22.59 -1.42
C TRP A 156 24.42 -22.91 -1.04
N ARG A 157 25.21 -23.49 -1.96
CA ARG A 157 26.64 -23.74 -1.74
C ARG A 157 27.44 -22.46 -1.48
N PHE A 158 27.20 -21.39 -2.26
CA PHE A 158 27.86 -20.09 -2.03
C PHE A 158 27.49 -19.51 -0.65
N ILE A 159 26.21 -19.58 -0.26
CA ILE A 159 25.75 -19.12 1.06
C ILE A 159 26.43 -19.92 2.18
N CYS A 160 26.47 -21.25 2.07
CA CYS A 160 27.13 -22.12 3.04
C CYS A 160 28.63 -21.85 3.13
N TYR A 161 29.28 -21.59 1.99
CA TYR A 161 30.70 -21.27 1.95
C TYR A 161 31.01 -19.92 2.60
N ASP A 162 30.21 -18.88 2.32
CA ASP A 162 30.36 -17.56 2.96
C ASP A 162 30.15 -17.67 4.48
N LYS A 163 29.10 -18.39 4.93
CA LYS A 163 28.89 -18.67 6.37
C LYS A 163 30.07 -19.41 6.99
N TYR A 164 30.64 -20.38 6.28
CA TYR A 164 31.83 -21.09 6.74
C TYR A 164 33.06 -20.18 6.82
N GLN A 165 33.29 -19.30 5.85
CA GLN A 165 34.40 -18.35 5.89
C GLN A 165 34.25 -17.33 7.02
N MET A 166 33.02 -16.89 7.30
CA MET A 166 32.73 -16.07 8.49
C MET A 166 33.07 -16.83 9.77
N TYR A 167 32.55 -18.04 9.93
CA TYR A 167 32.86 -18.89 11.07
C TYR A 167 34.37 -19.14 11.22
N LYS A 168 35.08 -19.39 10.13
CA LYS A 168 36.54 -19.60 10.14
C LYS A 168 37.30 -18.33 10.51
N LYS A 169 36.87 -17.16 10.04
CA LYS A 169 37.44 -15.85 10.45
C LYS A 169 37.15 -15.57 11.92
N GLU A 170 35.95 -15.83 12.40
CA GLU A 170 35.59 -15.73 13.83
C GLU A 170 36.46 -16.67 14.65
N GLN A 171 36.64 -17.91 14.20
CA GLN A 171 37.50 -18.89 14.83
C GLN A 171 38.98 -18.47 14.81
N GLN A 172 39.46 -17.84 13.74
CA GLN A 172 40.84 -17.34 13.64
C GLN A 172 41.06 -16.10 14.51
N ILE A 173 40.17 -15.10 14.46
CA ILE A 173 40.17 -13.94 15.37
C ILE A 173 40.11 -14.41 16.83
N PHE A 174 39.34 -15.45 17.09
CA PHE A 174 39.28 -16.11 18.39
C PHE A 174 40.60 -16.77 18.77
N LEU A 175 41.26 -17.51 17.88
CA LEU A 175 42.58 -18.12 18.12
C LEU A 175 43.68 -17.08 18.31
N ASP A 176 43.66 -15.99 17.54
CA ASP A 176 44.62 -14.89 17.62
C ASP A 176 44.42 -14.07 18.91
N ASN A 177 43.17 -13.83 19.32
CA ASN A 177 42.85 -13.22 20.62
C ASN A 177 43.16 -14.16 21.79
N LYS A 178 42.99 -15.47 21.61
CA LYS A 178 43.39 -16.48 22.61
C LYS A 178 44.89 -16.42 22.86
N ALA A 179 45.72 -16.34 21.82
CA ALA A 179 47.17 -16.21 21.96
C ALA A 179 47.59 -14.89 22.65
N ILE A 180 46.92 -13.77 22.37
CA ILE A 180 47.19 -12.46 22.98
C ILE A 180 46.71 -12.39 24.44
N VAL A 181 45.53 -12.95 24.75
CA VAL A 181 44.99 -13.05 26.11
C VAL A 181 45.81 -14.03 26.94
N GLN A 182 46.25 -15.15 26.36
CA GLN A 182 47.10 -16.16 26.98
C GLN A 182 48.50 -15.61 27.30
N ASN A 183 49.12 -14.82 26.41
CA ASN A 183 50.38 -14.10 26.70
C ASN A 183 50.23 -13.00 27.75
N LYS A 184 49.04 -12.37 27.86
CA LYS A 184 48.69 -11.45 28.95
C LYS A 184 48.42 -12.18 30.28
N TYR A 185 47.89 -13.41 30.21
CA TYR A 185 47.56 -14.30 31.32
C TYR A 185 48.83 -14.88 31.94
N GLU A 186 49.74 -15.46 31.13
CA GLU A 186 50.99 -16.08 31.60
C GLU A 186 51.90 -15.09 32.34
N ASN A 187 51.85 -13.80 31.99
CA ASN A 187 52.57 -12.73 32.68
C ASN A 187 51.87 -12.17 33.94
N ALA A 188 50.58 -12.47 34.16
CA ALA A 188 49.78 -12.01 35.31
C ALA A 188 49.60 -13.09 36.41
N ILE A 189 49.65 -14.37 36.02
CA ILE A 189 49.38 -15.56 36.86
C ILE A 189 50.35 -15.71 38.04
N LEU A 190 51.55 -15.14 38.01
CA LEU A 190 52.51 -15.27 39.12
C LEU A 190 52.36 -14.19 40.22
N ARG A 191 51.53 -13.15 40.04
CA ARG A 191 51.44 -12.04 41.02
C ARG A 191 50.03 -11.65 41.48
N ASN A 192 48.91 -12.15 40.91
CA ASN A 192 47.58 -11.56 41.23
C ASN A 192 46.33 -12.47 41.17
N GLN A 193 46.45 -13.77 41.42
CA GLN A 193 45.38 -14.78 41.23
C GLN A 193 44.06 -14.49 41.98
N LYS A 194 44.09 -13.82 43.15
CA LYS A 194 42.86 -13.43 43.89
C LYS A 194 42.02 -12.38 43.16
N LYS A 195 42.65 -11.32 42.64
CA LYS A 195 41.97 -10.23 41.92
C LYS A 195 41.38 -10.72 40.60
N GLU A 196 42.05 -11.67 39.97
CA GLU A 196 41.57 -12.32 38.76
C GLU A 196 40.30 -13.15 39.01
N SER A 197 40.28 -13.93 40.10
CA SER A 197 39.10 -14.67 40.54
C SER A 197 37.89 -13.74 40.83
N GLN A 198 38.13 -12.60 41.47
CA GLN A 198 37.10 -11.57 41.68
C GLN A 198 36.56 -11.02 40.35
N ASN A 199 37.46 -10.62 39.44
CA ASN A 199 37.08 -10.11 38.12
C ASN A 199 36.27 -11.15 37.32
N GLN A 200 36.62 -12.43 37.41
CA GLN A 200 35.86 -13.51 36.79
C GLN A 200 34.46 -13.61 37.39
N GLY A 201 34.32 -13.56 38.72
CA GLY A 201 33.01 -13.53 39.40
C GLY A 201 32.14 -12.36 38.93
N GLU A 202 32.71 -11.17 38.86
CA GLU A 202 32.00 -9.99 38.36
C GLU A 202 31.57 -10.13 36.90
N GLN A 203 32.47 -10.55 36.02
CA GLN A 203 32.17 -10.69 34.59
C GLN A 203 31.09 -11.75 34.35
N GLN A 204 31.14 -12.88 35.05
CA GLN A 204 30.14 -13.94 34.90
C GLN A 204 28.76 -13.50 35.37
N ALA A 205 28.67 -12.75 36.47
CA ALA A 205 27.39 -12.21 36.94
C ALA A 205 26.77 -11.26 35.89
N LYS A 206 27.58 -10.40 35.27
CA LYS A 206 27.14 -9.49 34.19
C LYS A 206 26.69 -10.24 32.93
N ILE A 207 27.38 -11.32 32.56
CA ILE A 207 27.00 -12.15 31.41
C ILE A 207 25.65 -12.82 31.68
N ILE A 208 25.48 -13.44 32.85
CA ILE A 208 24.23 -14.08 33.26
C ILE A 208 23.07 -13.08 33.25
N TYR A 209 23.27 -11.88 33.77
CA TYR A 209 22.25 -10.83 33.74
C TYR A 209 21.79 -10.51 32.32
N LYS A 210 22.73 -10.31 31.38
CA LYS A 210 22.40 -10.09 29.96
C LYS A 210 21.64 -11.27 29.36
N LEU A 211 22.02 -12.49 29.71
CA LEU A 211 21.35 -13.69 29.20
C LEU A 211 19.93 -13.87 29.76
N CYS A 212 19.69 -13.52 31.03
CA CYS A 212 18.33 -13.50 31.59
C CYS A 212 17.46 -12.51 30.80
N ILE A 213 17.99 -11.33 30.46
CA ILE A 213 17.29 -10.33 29.63
C ILE A 213 17.00 -10.90 28.23
N MET A 214 17.99 -11.49 27.56
CA MET A 214 17.81 -12.10 26.24
C MET A 214 16.80 -13.25 26.26
N GLN A 215 16.84 -14.08 27.31
CA GLN A 215 15.93 -15.20 27.48
C GLN A 215 14.49 -14.72 27.67
N PHE A 216 14.27 -13.67 28.46
CA PHE A 216 12.95 -13.03 28.61
C PHE A 216 12.38 -12.62 27.25
N TYR A 217 13.14 -11.85 26.46
CA TYR A 217 12.67 -11.40 25.15
C TYR A 217 12.41 -12.57 24.20
N LYS A 218 13.26 -13.60 24.22
CA LYS A 218 13.09 -14.81 23.43
C LYS A 218 11.81 -15.58 23.80
N GLU A 219 11.55 -15.77 25.09
CA GLU A 219 10.37 -16.49 25.59
C GLU A 219 9.07 -15.73 25.30
N LYS A 220 9.09 -14.40 25.47
CA LYS A 220 7.90 -13.57 25.28
C LYS A 220 7.67 -13.15 23.82
N LYS A 221 8.62 -13.37 22.91
CA LYS A 221 8.50 -13.03 21.47
C LYS A 221 7.22 -13.58 20.84
N ASN A 222 6.87 -14.83 21.13
CA ASN A 222 5.66 -15.45 20.57
C ASN A 222 4.38 -14.81 21.12
N ASN A 223 4.31 -14.52 22.42
CA ASN A 223 3.17 -13.86 23.03
C ASN A 223 2.94 -12.46 22.43
N VAL A 224 4.02 -11.70 22.22
CA VAL A 224 3.91 -10.38 21.56
C VAL A 224 3.45 -10.53 20.11
N SER A 225 3.96 -11.52 19.39
CA SER A 225 3.52 -11.79 18.01
C SER A 225 2.03 -12.18 17.95
N GLU A 226 1.54 -12.95 18.92
CA GLU A 226 0.10 -13.26 19.06
C GLU A 226 -0.74 -12.00 19.34
N LEU A 227 -0.29 -11.11 20.23
CA LEU A 227 -0.95 -9.83 20.50
C LEU A 227 -1.02 -8.94 19.25
N ILE A 228 0.07 -8.88 18.45
CA ILE A 228 0.09 -8.17 17.17
C ILE A 228 -0.92 -8.79 16.19
N ASN A 229 -0.95 -10.12 16.10
CA ASN A 229 -1.87 -10.84 15.21
C ASN A 229 -3.34 -10.67 15.60
N GLN A 230 -3.66 -10.61 16.90
CA GLN A 230 -5.03 -10.34 17.40
C GLN A 230 -5.53 -8.95 16.99
N ASN A 231 -4.62 -7.99 16.81
CA ASN A 231 -4.94 -6.65 16.35
C ASN A 231 -4.93 -6.51 14.83
N LYS A 232 -4.60 -7.56 14.07
CA LYS A 232 -4.52 -7.51 12.61
C LYS A 232 -5.90 -7.34 11.99
N LYS A 233 -6.09 -6.21 11.33
CA LYS A 233 -7.30 -5.86 10.56
C LYS A 233 -6.89 -5.47 9.15
N THR A 234 -7.69 -5.88 8.16
CA THR A 234 -7.54 -5.35 6.80
C THR A 234 -8.04 -3.91 6.72
N SER A 235 -7.60 -3.14 5.73
CA SER A 235 -8.14 -1.80 5.45
C SER A 235 -9.68 -1.81 5.35
N PHE A 236 -10.26 -2.83 4.71
CA PHE A 236 -11.71 -2.98 4.62
C PHE A 236 -12.38 -3.14 6.00
N GLN A 237 -11.87 -4.04 6.85
CA GLN A 237 -12.40 -4.25 8.20
C GLN A 237 -12.28 -2.99 9.06
N LEU A 238 -11.14 -2.30 8.97
CA LEU A 238 -10.89 -1.06 9.68
C LEU A 238 -11.84 0.06 9.24
N ILE A 239 -12.03 0.25 7.93
CA ILE A 239 -12.99 1.24 7.39
C ILE A 239 -14.41 0.92 7.87
N LYS A 240 -14.82 -0.35 7.83
CA LYS A 240 -16.14 -0.78 8.30
C LYS A 240 -16.35 -0.50 9.79
N GLU A 241 -15.33 -0.75 10.61
CA GLU A 241 -15.36 -0.44 12.04
C GLU A 241 -15.44 1.07 12.30
N LEU A 242 -14.62 1.87 11.61
CA LEU A 242 -14.65 3.32 11.73
C LEU A 242 -15.99 3.91 11.26
N ASP A 243 -16.56 3.38 10.18
CA ASP A 243 -17.91 3.75 9.75
C ASP A 243 -18.95 3.43 10.84
N GLN A 244 -18.86 2.27 11.50
CA GLN A 244 -19.74 1.93 12.61
C GLN A 244 -19.56 2.87 13.82
N GLN A 245 -18.32 3.18 14.19
CA GLN A 245 -18.00 4.00 15.36
C GLN A 245 -18.36 5.48 15.15
N LEU A 246 -18.00 6.04 14.00
CA LEU A 246 -18.11 7.48 13.73
C LEU A 246 -19.47 7.85 13.11
N LEU A 247 -20.09 6.95 12.34
CA LEU A 247 -21.30 7.28 11.58
C LEU A 247 -22.57 6.67 12.18
N ILE A 248 -22.49 5.54 12.90
CA ILE A 248 -23.68 4.80 13.37
C ILE A 248 -23.98 5.01 14.86
N ARG A 249 -22.99 4.86 15.75
CA ARG A 249 -23.24 4.95 17.20
C ARG A 249 -23.29 6.39 17.70
N LYS A 250 -24.44 7.05 17.57
CA LYS A 250 -24.72 8.37 18.19
C LYS A 250 -24.94 8.30 19.72
N GLU A 251 -25.33 7.14 20.25
CA GLU A 251 -26.02 7.07 21.55
C GLU A 251 -25.13 7.19 22.81
N ASN A 252 -23.79 7.10 22.70
CA ASN A 252 -22.91 7.18 23.88
C ASN A 252 -21.77 8.19 23.77
N ILE A 253 -21.70 8.97 22.69
CA ILE A 253 -20.66 10.01 22.56
C ILE A 253 -21.32 11.37 22.80
N ILE A 254 -21.49 11.63 24.10
CA ILE A 254 -21.83 12.92 24.70
C ILE A 254 -21.02 14.03 24.03
N LYS A 255 -21.68 15.11 23.62
CA LYS A 255 -21.22 16.51 23.40
C LYS A 255 -19.71 16.83 23.55
N VAL A 256 -18.83 16.11 22.87
CA VAL A 256 -17.39 16.37 22.88
C VAL A 256 -17.07 17.02 21.54
N GLU A 257 -16.61 18.25 21.59
CA GLU A 257 -16.17 19.06 20.44
C GLU A 257 -15.14 18.32 19.55
N HIS A 258 -14.39 17.37 20.12
CA HIS A 258 -13.48 16.48 19.38
C HIS A 258 -14.19 15.43 18.52
N PHE A 259 -15.44 15.05 18.82
CA PHE A 259 -16.17 14.06 18.04
C PHE A 259 -16.60 14.64 16.67
N GLU A 260 -17.16 15.85 16.66
CA GLU A 260 -17.51 16.54 15.41
C GLU A 260 -16.27 16.79 14.55
N THR A 261 -15.16 17.21 15.18
CA THR A 261 -13.88 17.38 14.50
C THR A 261 -13.37 16.07 13.88
N SER A 262 -13.54 14.95 14.58
CA SER A 262 -13.14 13.62 14.10
C SER A 262 -14.01 13.15 12.93
N ILE A 263 -15.33 13.32 13.00
CA ILE A 263 -16.25 13.01 11.89
C ILE A 263 -15.90 13.87 10.67
N ILE A 264 -15.73 15.18 10.84
CA ILE A 264 -15.39 16.08 9.74
C ILE A 264 -14.05 15.70 9.12
N GLY A 265 -13.04 15.42 9.95
CA GLY A 265 -11.73 14.95 9.47
C GLY A 265 -11.85 13.65 8.67
N TYR A 266 -12.58 12.68 9.19
CA TYR A 266 -12.82 11.40 8.54
C TYR A 266 -13.61 11.52 7.22
N LEU A 267 -14.59 12.43 7.16
CA LEU A 267 -15.39 12.65 5.96
C LEU A 267 -14.60 13.45 4.90
N ILE A 268 -13.83 14.48 5.27
CA ILE A 268 -13.06 15.30 4.32
C ILE A 268 -11.83 14.56 3.78
N ASP A 269 -11.02 13.98 4.66
CA ASP A 269 -9.81 13.24 4.29
C ASP A 269 -9.70 11.94 5.07
N GLN A 270 -10.51 10.97 4.65
CA GLN A 270 -10.53 9.64 5.24
C GLN A 270 -9.15 8.96 5.20
N ARG A 271 -8.34 9.25 4.18
CA ARG A 271 -7.02 8.63 4.01
C ARG A 271 -6.07 9.10 5.11
N GLU A 272 -5.95 10.41 5.29
CA GLU A 272 -5.10 10.99 6.33
C GLU A 272 -5.59 10.60 7.73
N PHE A 273 -6.91 10.61 7.94
CA PHE A 273 -7.51 10.18 9.20
C PHE A 273 -7.15 8.73 9.53
N ILE A 274 -7.35 7.80 8.58
CA ILE A 274 -7.03 6.38 8.78
C ILE A 274 -5.54 6.19 9.07
N GLN A 275 -4.65 6.89 8.37
CA GLN A 275 -3.23 6.79 8.61
C GLN A 275 -2.86 7.20 10.06
N LYS A 276 -3.35 8.36 10.51
CA LYS A 276 -3.15 8.83 11.88
C LYS A 276 -3.74 7.88 12.92
N TYR A 277 -4.92 7.32 12.63
CA TYR A 277 -5.56 6.33 13.49
C TYR A 277 -4.73 5.05 13.62
N ILE A 278 -4.18 4.55 12.51
CA ILE A 278 -3.28 3.38 12.51
C ILE A 278 -2.00 3.66 13.30
N GLU A 279 -1.40 4.83 13.13
CA GLU A 279 -0.21 5.24 13.89
C GLU A 279 -0.49 5.27 15.39
N GLN A 280 -1.64 5.83 15.80
CA GLN A 280 -2.08 5.84 17.18
C GLN A 280 -2.34 4.42 17.73
N LEU A 281 -3.02 3.56 16.95
CA LEU A 281 -3.28 2.17 17.34
C LEU A 281 -1.99 1.40 17.56
N VAL A 282 -1.01 1.54 16.65
CA VAL A 282 0.28 0.87 16.80
C VAL A 282 1.04 1.40 18.01
N SER A 283 1.02 2.72 18.24
CA SER A 283 1.64 3.31 19.44
C SER A 283 0.98 2.81 20.73
N ASN A 284 -0.35 2.69 20.76
CA ASN A 284 -1.08 2.17 21.91
C ASN A 284 -0.72 0.69 22.15
N LEU A 285 -0.69 -0.12 21.09
CA LEU A 285 -0.30 -1.52 21.18
C LEU A 285 1.15 -1.70 21.70
N GLN A 286 2.07 -0.85 21.25
CA GLN A 286 3.44 -0.85 21.76
C GLN A 286 3.49 -0.52 23.26
N ASN A 287 2.66 0.42 23.73
CA ASN A 287 2.55 0.73 25.15
C ASN A 287 1.88 -0.41 25.94
N ASP A 288 0.85 -1.05 25.40
CA ASP A 288 0.19 -2.19 26.02
C ASP A 288 1.17 -3.37 26.20
N ILE A 289 2.03 -3.62 25.21
CA ILE A 289 3.10 -4.63 25.30
C ILE A 289 4.07 -4.29 26.44
N LYS A 290 4.47 -3.01 26.59
CA LYS A 290 5.35 -2.57 27.68
C LYS A 290 4.69 -2.78 29.06
N ILE A 291 3.39 -2.50 29.17
CA ILE A 291 2.64 -2.61 30.42
C ILE A 291 2.38 -4.08 30.79
N GLN A 292 2.01 -4.93 29.81
CA GLN A 292 1.66 -6.33 30.07
C GLN A 292 2.88 -7.22 30.30
N LEU A 293 4.04 -6.89 29.72
CA LEU A 293 5.25 -7.68 29.81
C LEU A 293 6.30 -6.97 30.65
N ASP A 294 6.04 -6.88 31.96
CA ASP A 294 7.00 -6.36 32.91
C ASP A 294 8.22 -7.29 33.02
N ILE A 295 9.39 -6.79 32.62
CA ILE A 295 10.66 -7.53 32.65
C ILE A 295 11.22 -7.64 34.07
N GLN A 296 10.88 -6.72 34.97
CA GLN A 296 11.55 -6.62 36.28
C GLN A 296 11.34 -7.86 37.15
N PRO A 297 10.10 -8.36 37.35
CA PRO A 297 9.88 -9.53 38.21
C PRO A 297 10.61 -10.77 37.70
N TYR A 298 10.57 -10.99 36.37
CA TYR A 298 11.23 -12.14 35.74
C TYR A 298 12.75 -12.14 35.99
N ILE A 299 13.41 -11.00 35.79
CA ILE A 299 14.86 -10.90 35.97
C ILE A 299 15.24 -10.97 37.46
N GLN A 300 14.47 -10.34 38.34
CA GLN A 300 14.70 -10.40 39.78
C GLN A 300 14.57 -11.82 40.32
N ASP A 301 13.50 -12.53 39.95
CA ASP A 301 13.27 -13.91 40.36
C ASP A 301 14.39 -14.82 39.86
N SER A 302 14.79 -14.65 38.59
CA SER A 302 15.89 -15.41 37.98
C SER A 302 17.23 -15.16 38.68
N LEU A 303 17.63 -13.90 38.87
CA LEU A 303 18.90 -13.57 39.53
C LEU A 303 18.90 -13.96 41.01
N THR A 304 17.77 -13.82 41.70
CA THR A 304 17.63 -14.23 43.11
C THR A 304 17.78 -15.73 43.24
N LEU A 305 17.20 -16.50 42.32
CA LEU A 305 17.36 -17.94 42.25
C LEU A 305 18.84 -18.33 42.06
N ILE A 306 19.51 -17.74 41.07
CA ILE A 306 20.93 -18.00 40.76
C ILE A 306 21.81 -17.63 41.95
N LYS A 307 21.55 -16.49 42.59
CA LYS A 307 22.25 -16.03 43.79
C LYS A 307 22.09 -17.02 44.95
N ASN A 308 20.90 -17.55 45.17
CA ASN A 308 20.64 -18.53 46.22
C ASN A 308 21.38 -19.84 45.95
N ASN A 309 21.34 -20.35 44.72
CA ASN A 309 22.11 -21.53 44.32
C ASN A 309 23.62 -21.31 44.51
N ALA A 310 24.15 -20.15 44.10
CA ALA A 310 25.56 -19.80 44.31
C ALA A 310 25.95 -19.73 45.80
N LYS A 311 25.05 -19.22 46.65
CA LYS A 311 25.27 -19.15 48.10
C LYS A 311 25.35 -20.54 48.74
N ILE A 312 24.49 -21.47 48.34
CA ILE A 312 24.55 -22.87 48.81
C ILE A 312 25.92 -23.49 48.50
N ILE A 313 26.44 -23.27 47.29
CA ILE A 313 27.77 -23.76 46.90
C ILE A 313 28.87 -23.08 47.71
N PHE A 314 28.79 -21.76 47.89
CA PHE A 314 29.76 -21.00 48.67
C PHE A 314 29.87 -21.47 50.11
N ASP A 315 28.72 -21.68 50.78
CA ASP A 315 28.66 -22.16 52.16
C ASP A 315 29.26 -23.57 52.29
N ARG A 316 29.00 -24.46 51.32
CA ARG A 316 29.62 -25.80 51.25
C ARG A 316 31.13 -25.73 51.05
N CYS A 317 31.61 -24.86 50.16
CA CYS A 317 33.04 -24.67 49.93
C CYS A 317 33.75 -24.18 51.19
N LYS A 318 33.14 -23.26 51.95
CA LYS A 318 33.67 -22.83 53.25
C LYS A 318 33.77 -23.98 54.25
N ILE A 319 32.74 -24.84 54.35
CA ILE A 319 32.76 -25.99 55.27
C ILE A 319 33.87 -26.97 54.87
N LEU A 320 34.04 -27.27 53.59
CA LEU A 320 35.06 -28.20 53.09
C LEU A 320 36.49 -27.66 53.29
N LEU A 321 36.72 -26.38 52.97
CA LEU A 321 38.02 -25.72 53.19
C LEU A 321 38.38 -25.62 54.68
N ASN A 322 37.39 -25.53 55.57
CA ASN A 322 37.60 -25.49 57.02
C ASN A 322 37.71 -26.88 57.66
N SER A 323 37.27 -27.95 56.99
CA SER A 323 37.17 -29.31 57.58
C SER A 323 38.30 -30.26 57.13
N GLN A 324 39.07 -29.93 56.09
CA GLN A 324 40.26 -30.69 55.70
C GLN A 324 41.53 -29.83 55.80
N ILE A 325 42.48 -30.33 56.61
CA ILE A 325 43.90 -29.93 56.79
C ILE A 325 44.20 -29.07 58.03
N GLN A 326 44.31 -29.78 59.15
CA GLN A 326 45.32 -29.51 60.17
C GLN A 326 46.66 -30.08 59.67
N GLN A 327 47.55 -29.22 59.16
CA GLN A 327 49.04 -29.32 59.11
C GLN A 327 49.59 -28.62 57.84
N PRO A 328 50.31 -27.49 57.96
CA PRO A 328 50.86 -26.71 56.83
C PRO A 328 51.83 -27.44 55.90
N SER A 329 52.35 -28.63 56.27
CA SER A 329 53.32 -29.39 55.47
C SER A 329 52.73 -30.05 54.23
N ASP A 330 51.42 -30.33 54.20
CA ASP A 330 50.74 -30.93 53.04
C ASP A 330 50.47 -29.90 51.92
N PHE A 331 50.58 -28.60 52.24
CA PHE A 331 50.31 -27.48 51.33
C PHE A 331 51.45 -27.20 50.34
N ILE A 332 52.69 -27.55 50.68
CA ILE A 332 53.87 -27.09 49.93
C ILE A 332 54.24 -28.09 48.82
N TYR A 333 53.85 -29.36 48.92
CA TYR A 333 54.27 -30.40 47.94
C TYR A 333 53.19 -31.43 47.55
N GLY A 334 51.96 -31.41 48.10
CA GLY A 334 51.00 -32.52 47.95
C GLY A 334 49.80 -32.30 47.03
N TYR A 335 49.44 -31.06 46.67
CA TYR A 335 48.28 -30.78 45.83
C TYR A 335 48.70 -30.37 44.42
N GLU A 336 48.84 -31.34 43.52
CA GLU A 336 48.80 -31.08 42.09
C GLU A 336 47.45 -30.44 41.73
N ASN A 337 47.46 -29.10 41.56
CA ASN A 337 46.46 -28.26 40.89
C ASN A 337 45.06 -28.89 40.71
N HIS A 338 44.31 -29.04 41.79
CA HIS A 338 42.88 -29.34 41.67
C HIS A 338 42.14 -28.08 41.23
N ASN A 339 41.83 -28.07 39.95
CA ASN A 339 41.19 -26.99 39.25
C ASN A 339 39.69 -27.28 39.16
N ILE A 340 38.84 -26.38 39.66
CA ILE A 340 37.39 -26.50 39.47
C ILE A 340 37.03 -25.99 38.08
N SER A 341 36.38 -26.83 37.28
CA SER A 341 35.81 -26.40 36.01
C SER A 341 34.73 -25.36 36.26
N LEU A 342 35.02 -24.10 35.89
CA LEU A 342 34.08 -23.00 35.97
C LEU A 342 32.77 -23.33 35.24
N LYS A 343 32.87 -24.11 34.16
CA LYS A 343 31.72 -24.61 33.40
C LYS A 343 30.78 -25.49 34.21
N GLN A 344 31.33 -26.45 34.95
CA GLN A 344 30.52 -27.32 35.79
C GLN A 344 29.92 -26.56 36.98
N THR A 345 30.69 -25.62 37.56
CA THR A 345 30.18 -24.72 38.59
C THR A 345 28.98 -23.92 38.11
N LEU A 346 29.09 -23.24 36.95
CA LEU A 346 27.98 -22.45 36.43
C LEU A 346 26.79 -23.34 36.03
N LYS A 347 27.01 -24.51 35.43
CA LYS A 347 25.93 -25.50 35.19
C LYS A 347 25.16 -25.78 36.48
N TYR A 348 25.86 -26.06 37.56
CA TYR A 348 25.24 -26.40 38.83
C TYR A 348 24.59 -25.19 39.54
N ILE A 349 25.19 -23.99 39.49
CA ILE A 349 24.56 -22.74 39.95
C ILE A 349 23.24 -22.48 39.22
N LEU A 350 23.18 -22.81 37.93
CA LEU A 350 21.97 -22.70 37.12
C LEU A 350 21.06 -23.94 37.28
N GLY A 351 21.34 -24.82 38.24
CA GLY A 351 20.52 -26.00 38.55
C GLY A 351 20.51 -27.06 37.45
N GLN A 352 21.52 -27.08 36.59
CA GLN A 352 21.73 -28.13 35.60
C GLN A 352 22.57 -29.25 36.21
N LYS A 353 22.25 -30.50 35.89
CA LYS A 353 23.05 -31.66 36.32
C LYS A 353 24.47 -31.54 35.76
N ALA A 354 25.45 -31.62 36.64
CA ALA A 354 26.85 -31.76 36.23
C ALA A 354 27.03 -33.13 35.56
N GLU A 355 27.76 -33.17 34.44
CA GLU A 355 28.19 -34.44 33.84
C GLU A 355 29.06 -35.20 34.86
N LYS A 356 28.95 -36.53 34.92
CA LYS A 356 29.65 -37.41 35.88
C LYS A 356 31.10 -36.93 36.12
N VAL A 357 31.35 -36.24 37.23
CA VAL A 357 32.70 -35.81 37.63
C VAL A 357 33.34 -36.97 38.38
N GLU A 358 34.45 -37.51 37.89
CA GLU A 358 35.11 -38.70 38.45
C GLU A 358 35.93 -38.43 39.74
N ILE A 359 36.13 -37.16 40.12
CA ILE A 359 36.99 -36.77 41.25
C ILE A 359 36.19 -36.70 42.57
N ASN A 360 36.65 -37.40 43.62
CA ASN A 360 35.96 -37.52 44.91
C ASN A 360 35.66 -36.18 45.61
N LEU A 361 36.54 -35.19 45.54
CA LEU A 361 36.32 -33.86 46.15
C LEU A 361 35.23 -33.05 45.43
N HIS A 362 35.21 -33.11 44.09
CA HIS A 362 34.20 -32.41 43.29
C HIS A 362 32.82 -33.03 43.45
N LYS A 363 32.74 -34.36 43.60
CA LYS A 363 31.49 -35.04 43.91
C LYS A 363 30.86 -34.48 45.18
N GLN A 364 31.63 -34.22 46.24
CA GLN A 364 31.10 -33.70 47.52
C GLN A 364 30.56 -32.27 47.42
N ILE A 365 31.19 -31.40 46.61
CA ILE A 365 30.71 -30.02 46.37
C ILE A 365 29.39 -30.03 45.59
N PHE A 366 29.32 -30.86 44.54
CA PHE A 366 28.24 -30.88 43.54
C PHE A 366 27.27 -32.07 43.69
N LEU A 367 27.15 -32.67 44.88
CA LEU A 367 26.15 -33.73 45.15
C LEU A 367 24.75 -33.24 44.77
N ASP A 368 23.95 -34.06 44.07
CA ASP A 368 22.55 -33.74 43.75
C ASP A 368 21.81 -33.31 45.03
N ASP A 369 21.57 -32.01 45.19
CA ASP A 369 20.86 -31.42 46.32
C ASP A 369 19.49 -30.97 45.83
N GLU A 370 18.44 -31.56 46.39
CA GLU A 370 17.05 -31.24 46.05
C GLU A 370 16.67 -29.77 46.33
N SER A 371 17.48 -29.05 47.14
CA SER A 371 17.28 -27.61 47.39
C SER A 371 17.71 -26.70 46.23
N ILE A 372 18.50 -27.21 45.28
CA ILE A 372 18.92 -26.45 44.09
C ILE A 372 17.82 -26.47 43.05
N LYS A 373 17.31 -25.28 42.73
CA LYS A 373 16.25 -25.13 41.74
C LYS A 373 16.84 -24.96 40.34
N ILE A 374 16.14 -25.54 39.37
CA ILE A 374 16.55 -25.56 37.95
C ILE A 374 16.30 -24.19 37.31
N PHE A 375 17.32 -23.67 36.63
CA PHE A 375 17.21 -22.50 35.77
C PHE A 375 17.73 -22.83 34.36
N ASN A 376 16.83 -22.83 33.37
CA ASN A 376 17.14 -23.25 32.01
C ASN A 376 17.78 -22.12 31.19
N LEU A 377 19.04 -21.79 31.51
CA LEU A 377 19.88 -20.92 30.68
C LEU A 377 20.77 -21.75 29.74
N PRO A 378 20.90 -21.39 28.45
CA PRO A 378 21.82 -22.05 27.53
C PRO A 378 23.28 -21.64 27.83
N ILE A 379 23.98 -22.44 28.66
CA ILE A 379 25.35 -22.16 29.12
C ILE A 379 26.42 -22.39 28.06
N GLU A 380 26.07 -23.10 26.98
CA GLU A 380 27.01 -23.54 25.94
C GLU A 380 27.74 -22.38 25.25
N GLN A 381 27.20 -21.16 25.34
CA GLN A 381 27.78 -19.94 24.76
C GLN A 381 28.65 -19.12 25.74
N ILE A 382 28.74 -19.50 27.02
CA ILE A 382 29.20 -18.61 28.11
C ILE A 382 30.70 -18.77 28.44
N LEU A 383 31.37 -19.85 28.00
CA LEU A 383 32.62 -20.28 28.65
C LEU A 383 33.74 -20.64 27.68
N GLN A 384 34.86 -19.91 27.80
CA GLN A 384 36.11 -20.14 27.07
C GLN A 384 37.35 -20.27 27.99
N THR A 385 37.14 -20.29 29.32
CA THR A 385 38.20 -20.49 30.33
C THR A 385 37.91 -21.77 31.12
N ASP A 386 38.94 -22.59 31.30
CA ASP A 386 38.72 -23.99 31.67
C ASP A 386 38.60 -24.23 33.17
N THR A 387 39.19 -23.38 34.03
CA THR A 387 39.40 -23.74 35.43
C THR A 387 39.68 -22.56 36.37
N ILE A 388 39.19 -22.62 37.62
CA ILE A 388 39.63 -21.76 38.73
C ILE A 388 40.38 -22.63 39.74
N PRO A 389 41.56 -22.22 40.25
CA PRO A 389 42.24 -22.94 41.32
C PRO A 389 41.34 -23.01 42.56
N LEU A 390 41.22 -24.18 43.18
CA LEU A 390 40.33 -24.43 44.31
C LEU A 390 40.46 -23.39 45.44
N GLN A 391 41.69 -22.95 45.73
CA GLN A 391 42.01 -21.98 46.78
C GLN A 391 41.48 -20.55 46.55
N PHE A 392 40.99 -20.22 45.35
CA PHE A 392 40.37 -18.92 45.05
C PHE A 392 38.90 -19.07 44.65
N PHE A 393 38.33 -20.28 44.76
CA PHE A 393 36.96 -20.55 44.37
C PHE A 393 35.95 -19.85 45.28
N ASP A 394 36.27 -19.72 46.57
CA ASP A 394 35.50 -18.92 47.52
C ASP A 394 35.45 -17.44 47.13
N THR A 395 36.59 -16.89 46.72
CA THR A 395 36.74 -15.50 46.29
C THR A 395 35.92 -15.22 45.03
N PHE A 396 35.90 -16.17 44.09
CA PHE A 396 35.05 -16.09 42.89
C PHE A 396 33.58 -16.03 43.28
N LEU A 397 33.12 -16.97 44.10
CA LEU A 397 31.73 -17.09 44.50
C LEU A 397 31.26 -15.88 45.33
N GLU A 398 32.11 -15.37 46.23
CA GLU A 398 31.81 -14.18 47.02
C GLU A 398 31.57 -12.95 46.13
N GLU A 399 32.50 -12.67 45.20
CA GLU A 399 32.34 -11.53 44.29
C GLU A 399 31.16 -11.77 43.32
N PHE A 400 30.95 -12.98 42.83
CA PHE A 400 29.80 -13.34 41.99
C PHE A 400 28.46 -13.07 42.70
N ILE A 401 28.30 -13.52 43.95
CA ILE A 401 27.09 -13.29 44.77
C ILE A 401 26.87 -11.80 45.05
N LYS A 402 27.94 -11.08 45.37
CA LYS A 402 27.91 -9.63 45.60
C LYS A 402 27.44 -8.90 44.34
N GLN A 403 27.98 -9.25 43.18
CA GLN A 403 27.64 -8.62 41.91
C GLN A 403 26.21 -8.96 41.47
N LEU A 404 25.74 -10.19 41.69
CA LEU A 404 24.32 -10.52 41.49
C LEU A 404 23.39 -9.66 42.36
N SER A 405 23.79 -9.34 43.60
CA SER A 405 22.99 -8.47 44.48
C SER A 405 22.88 -7.04 43.94
N ILE A 406 23.97 -6.50 43.38
CA ILE A 406 23.97 -5.20 42.71
C ILE A 406 23.05 -5.24 41.48
N LEU A 407 23.18 -6.27 40.65
CA LEU A 407 22.39 -6.42 39.42
C LEU A 407 20.89 -6.63 39.69
N ILE A 408 20.52 -7.27 40.81
CA ILE A 408 19.13 -7.35 41.26
C ILE A 408 18.56 -5.95 41.56
N GLU A 409 19.31 -5.09 42.25
CA GLU A 409 18.88 -3.70 42.50
C GLU A 409 18.84 -2.88 41.20
N GLU A 410 19.79 -3.06 40.30
CA GLU A 410 19.78 -2.42 38.98
C GLU A 410 18.56 -2.85 38.14
N SER A 411 18.16 -4.12 38.24
CA SER A 411 17.01 -4.66 37.47
C SER A 411 15.67 -4.01 37.83
N LYS A 412 15.55 -3.37 39.00
CA LYS A 412 14.36 -2.57 39.39
C LYS A 412 14.15 -1.32 38.53
N LYS A 413 15.17 -0.93 37.76
CA LYS A 413 15.12 0.22 36.85
C LYS A 413 14.97 -0.21 35.39
N LEU A 414 14.91 -1.52 35.11
CA LEU A 414 14.72 -2.00 33.75
C LEU A 414 13.30 -1.68 33.28
N GLU A 415 13.21 -1.22 32.05
CA GLU A 415 11.94 -1.08 31.34
C GLU A 415 11.96 -2.00 30.12
N THR A 416 10.79 -2.54 29.79
CA THR A 416 10.64 -3.39 28.61
C THR A 416 10.83 -2.56 27.35
N GLN A 417 11.79 -2.97 26.52
CA GLN A 417 12.10 -2.32 25.25
C GLN A 417 11.48 -3.12 24.11
N VAL A 418 10.49 -2.52 23.44
CA VAL A 418 9.74 -3.20 22.37
C VAL A 418 10.64 -3.60 21.19
N ASP A 419 11.66 -2.80 20.90
CA ASP A 419 12.59 -3.04 19.79
C ASP A 419 13.44 -4.32 19.98
N GLU A 420 13.68 -4.74 21.22
CA GLU A 420 14.45 -5.96 21.56
C GLU A 420 13.72 -7.25 21.15
N PHE A 421 12.40 -7.21 20.94
CA PHE A 421 11.66 -8.36 20.39
C PHE A 421 11.93 -8.59 18.89
N GLN A 422 12.59 -7.65 18.20
CA GLN A 422 12.86 -7.68 16.76
C GLN A 422 11.58 -7.79 15.90
N LEU A 423 10.50 -7.12 16.34
CA LEU A 423 9.17 -7.20 15.69
C LEU A 423 8.86 -6.02 14.77
N LYS A 424 9.86 -5.18 14.43
CA LYS A 424 9.68 -4.04 13.54
C LYS A 424 9.00 -4.43 12.22
N GLY A 425 9.39 -5.56 11.64
CA GLY A 425 8.76 -6.09 10.43
C GLY A 425 7.27 -6.42 10.60
N GLN A 426 6.86 -6.95 11.75
CA GLN A 426 5.46 -7.29 12.03
C GLN A 426 4.61 -6.03 12.27
N PHE A 427 5.14 -5.00 12.93
CA PHE A 427 4.45 -3.72 13.07
C PHE A 427 4.27 -3.01 11.73
N GLU A 428 5.30 -3.02 10.87
CA GLU A 428 5.16 -2.47 9.51
C GLU A 428 4.19 -3.29 8.66
N GLU A 429 4.19 -4.62 8.78
CA GLU A 429 3.18 -5.47 8.14
C GLU A 429 1.76 -5.14 8.63
N LEU A 430 1.58 -4.94 9.94
CA LEU A 430 0.32 -4.55 10.55
C LEU A 430 -0.18 -3.22 9.97
N LYS A 431 0.69 -2.19 9.95
CA LYS A 431 0.39 -0.88 9.36
C LYS A 431 0.01 -1.01 7.89
N ASN A 432 0.79 -1.75 7.11
CA ASN A 432 0.54 -1.94 5.68
C ASN A 432 -0.76 -2.71 5.42
N THR A 433 -1.08 -3.71 6.23
CA THR A 433 -2.33 -4.47 6.12
C THR A 433 -3.55 -3.60 6.42
N MET A 434 -3.47 -2.76 7.46
CA MET A 434 -4.52 -1.81 7.82
C MET A 434 -4.62 -0.64 6.84
N ASN A 435 -3.50 -0.21 6.25
CA ASN A 435 -3.47 0.79 5.20
C ASN A 435 -3.96 0.24 3.86
N GLY A 436 -3.81 -1.04 3.54
CA GLY A 436 -4.29 -1.63 2.29
C GLY A 436 -3.87 -0.82 1.05
N CYS A 437 -4.83 -0.52 0.17
CA CYS A 437 -4.60 0.26 -1.04
C CYS A 437 -4.33 1.74 -0.72
N ASP A 438 -3.34 2.32 -1.42
CA ASP A 438 -2.93 3.73 -1.30
C ASP A 438 -3.83 4.69 -2.09
N GLN A 439 -4.64 4.15 -3.00
CA GLN A 439 -5.54 4.92 -3.85
C GLN A 439 -6.79 5.37 -3.08
N SER A 440 -7.17 6.62 -3.33
CA SER A 440 -8.41 7.22 -2.85
C SER A 440 -9.32 7.57 -4.02
N CYS A 441 -10.63 7.48 -3.79
CA CYS A 441 -11.63 7.74 -4.79
C CYS A 441 -11.44 9.16 -5.36
N PRO A 442 -11.36 9.32 -6.68
CA PRO A 442 -11.11 10.62 -7.29
C PRO A 442 -12.26 11.60 -7.13
N THR A 443 -13.43 11.18 -6.63
CA THR A 443 -14.59 12.05 -6.47
C THR A 443 -14.89 12.46 -5.03
N CYS A 444 -14.70 11.55 -4.09
CA CYS A 444 -15.00 11.78 -2.67
C CYS A 444 -13.79 11.69 -1.75
N ASN A 445 -12.59 11.41 -2.28
CA ASN A 445 -11.33 11.25 -1.55
C ASN A 445 -11.30 10.12 -0.50
N ARG A 446 -12.37 9.32 -0.40
CA ARG A 446 -12.41 8.16 0.50
C ARG A 446 -11.48 7.06 0.00
N LYS A 447 -10.84 6.39 0.96
CA LYS A 447 -9.84 5.36 0.73
C LYS A 447 -10.49 4.16 0.04
N CYS A 448 -9.73 3.47 -0.83
CA CYS A 448 -10.21 2.24 -1.45
C CYS A 448 -10.53 1.20 -0.36
N ASP A 449 -11.75 0.67 -0.40
CA ASP A 449 -12.25 -0.33 0.55
C ASP A 449 -12.44 -1.71 -0.10
N SER A 450 -11.74 -1.97 -1.20
CA SER A 450 -11.69 -3.32 -1.77
C SER A 450 -11.12 -4.31 -0.75
N GLU A 451 -11.82 -5.44 -0.54
CA GLU A 451 -11.33 -6.55 0.28
C GLU A 451 -10.04 -7.15 -0.28
N PHE A 452 -9.84 -7.04 -1.60
CA PHE A 452 -8.67 -7.56 -2.32
C PHE A 452 -7.79 -6.40 -2.79
N TYR A 453 -6.55 -6.34 -2.32
CA TYR A 453 -5.57 -5.31 -2.69
C TYR A 453 -4.36 -5.91 -3.43
N TYR A 454 -4.61 -6.58 -4.56
CA TYR A 454 -3.54 -6.90 -5.52
C TYR A 454 -3.20 -5.67 -6.37
N ALA A 455 -2.01 -5.61 -6.97
CA ALA A 455 -1.54 -4.43 -7.71
C ALA A 455 -2.53 -3.91 -8.78
N ASP A 456 -3.32 -4.80 -9.38
CA ASP A 456 -4.25 -4.47 -10.47
C ASP A 456 -5.74 -4.62 -10.09
N HIS A 457 -6.09 -4.54 -8.80
CA HIS A 457 -7.50 -4.60 -8.41
C HIS A 457 -8.27 -3.36 -8.90
N LYS A 458 -9.54 -3.55 -9.29
CA LYS A 458 -10.44 -2.41 -9.50
C LYS A 458 -10.74 -1.77 -8.14
N HIS A 459 -10.46 -0.48 -8.03
CA HIS A 459 -10.70 0.26 -6.80
C HIS A 459 -12.20 0.44 -6.57
N LYS A 460 -12.58 0.42 -5.29
CA LYS A 460 -13.96 0.55 -4.83
C LYS A 460 -14.07 1.56 -3.71
N CYS A 461 -15.26 2.13 -3.56
CA CYS A 461 -15.57 3.03 -2.46
C CYS A 461 -17.04 2.84 -2.05
N THR A 462 -17.33 1.71 -1.42
CA THR A 462 -18.69 1.23 -1.12
C THR A 462 -19.57 2.28 -0.44
N ASN A 463 -19.03 3.00 0.54
CA ASN A 463 -19.76 4.01 1.33
C ASN A 463 -19.52 5.45 0.88
N GLY A 464 -18.48 5.72 0.08
CA GLY A 464 -18.05 7.09 -0.20
C GLY A 464 -18.72 7.75 -1.40
N HIS A 465 -19.55 7.04 -2.14
CA HIS A 465 -20.22 7.63 -3.30
C HIS A 465 -21.37 8.59 -2.96
N GLN A 466 -21.76 8.67 -1.69
CA GLN A 466 -22.93 9.41 -1.19
C GLN A 466 -22.67 10.88 -0.82
N LEU A 467 -21.41 11.27 -0.57
CA LEU A 467 -21.03 12.67 -0.27
C LEU A 467 -19.93 13.11 -1.24
N ARG A 468 -20.29 13.77 -2.33
CA ARG A 468 -19.33 14.25 -3.34
C ARG A 468 -19.25 15.75 -3.27
N GLY A 469 -18.04 16.28 -3.19
CA GLY A 469 -17.79 17.68 -2.81
C GLY A 469 -16.50 17.80 -2.02
N LEU A 470 -16.11 16.71 -1.36
CA LEU A 470 -14.94 16.64 -0.49
C LEU A 470 -13.62 16.66 -1.26
N LYS A 471 -13.59 16.07 -2.45
CA LYS A 471 -12.47 16.23 -3.39
C LYS A 471 -12.75 17.32 -4.42
N LYS A 472 -13.46 18.38 -4.01
CA LYS A 472 -13.62 19.57 -4.84
C LYS A 472 -14.40 19.32 -6.14
N ILE A 473 -15.32 18.36 -6.09
CA ILE A 473 -16.21 18.03 -7.19
C ILE A 473 -17.63 18.42 -6.80
N LEU A 474 -18.18 19.46 -7.42
CA LEU A 474 -19.51 19.99 -7.14
C LEU A 474 -20.47 19.63 -8.27
N ILE A 475 -21.75 19.45 -7.94
CA ILE A 475 -22.83 19.54 -8.92
C ILE A 475 -23.37 20.96 -8.80
N ARG A 476 -23.18 21.77 -9.84
CA ARG A 476 -23.36 23.23 -9.78
C ARG A 476 -22.43 23.81 -8.71
N ASN A 477 -22.95 24.27 -7.56
CA ASN A 477 -22.16 24.85 -6.46
C ASN A 477 -22.37 24.12 -5.11
N SER A 478 -22.89 22.90 -5.16
CA SER A 478 -23.23 22.14 -3.97
C SER A 478 -22.58 20.76 -4.01
N PRO A 479 -22.21 20.21 -2.84
CA PRO A 479 -21.86 18.80 -2.74
C PRO A 479 -23.05 17.94 -3.17
N SER A 480 -22.80 16.93 -4.01
CA SER A 480 -23.81 15.95 -4.39
C SER A 480 -24.05 14.95 -3.28
N LEU A 481 -25.32 14.75 -2.97
CA LEU A 481 -25.83 13.74 -2.03
C LEU A 481 -26.31 12.47 -2.74
N PHE A 482 -25.97 12.32 -4.03
CA PHE A 482 -26.37 11.21 -4.89
C PHE A 482 -25.23 10.18 -5.03
N THR A 483 -25.59 8.89 -5.00
CA THR A 483 -24.63 7.80 -5.27
C THR A 483 -24.17 7.80 -6.74
N CYS A 484 -23.16 6.98 -7.10
CA CYS A 484 -22.63 6.92 -8.48
C CYS A 484 -23.66 6.46 -9.49
N GLU A 485 -24.53 5.59 -9.01
CA GLU A 485 -25.65 4.99 -9.70
C GLU A 485 -26.83 5.97 -9.83
N GLU A 486 -27.00 6.89 -8.87
CA GLU A 486 -28.05 7.91 -8.88
C GLU A 486 -27.72 9.14 -9.75
N ILE A 487 -26.44 9.36 -10.08
CA ILE A 487 -26.05 10.45 -10.97
C ILE A 487 -26.20 9.99 -12.43
N VAL A 488 -27.06 10.68 -13.17
CA VAL A 488 -27.21 10.44 -14.61
C VAL A 488 -25.91 10.77 -15.36
N ASP A 489 -25.62 10.02 -16.41
CA ASP A 489 -24.39 10.17 -17.21
C ASP A 489 -24.13 11.59 -17.70
N ASP A 490 -25.20 12.30 -18.08
CA ASP A 490 -25.12 13.65 -18.64
C ASP A 490 -25.17 14.74 -17.56
N ALA A 491 -25.15 14.38 -16.26
CA ALA A 491 -25.07 15.34 -15.18
C ALA A 491 -23.75 16.11 -15.25
N GLU A 492 -23.85 17.44 -15.22
CA GLU A 492 -22.71 18.34 -15.23
C GLU A 492 -22.08 18.43 -13.84
N ILE A 493 -20.77 18.21 -13.80
CA ILE A 493 -19.97 18.14 -12.60
C ILE A 493 -18.81 19.12 -12.73
N GLN A 494 -18.74 20.10 -11.83
CA GLN A 494 -17.68 21.09 -11.76
C GLN A 494 -16.52 20.58 -10.91
N ILE A 495 -15.30 20.61 -11.45
CA ILE A 495 -14.07 20.32 -10.73
C ILE A 495 -13.48 21.65 -10.27
N VAL A 496 -13.61 21.97 -8.98
CA VAL A 496 -13.30 23.28 -8.41
C VAL A 496 -11.82 23.66 -8.61
N GLU A 497 -10.86 22.72 -8.56
CA GLU A 497 -9.44 23.08 -8.81
C GLU A 497 -9.19 23.66 -10.19
N THR A 498 -9.97 23.22 -11.18
CA THR A 498 -9.74 23.56 -12.59
C THR A 498 -10.85 24.45 -13.17
N CYS A 499 -11.91 24.68 -12.40
CA CYS A 499 -13.20 25.22 -12.85
C CYS A 499 -13.82 24.49 -14.05
N LYS A 500 -13.28 23.34 -14.47
CA LYS A 500 -13.77 22.58 -15.62
C LYS A 500 -15.06 21.87 -15.26
N ILE A 501 -16.03 21.95 -16.17
CA ILE A 501 -17.24 21.16 -16.10
C ILE A 501 -17.05 19.91 -16.98
N LYS A 502 -17.35 18.75 -16.41
CA LYS A 502 -17.36 17.46 -17.09
C LYS A 502 -18.70 16.78 -16.84
N THR A 503 -19.14 15.98 -17.80
CA THR A 503 -20.25 15.06 -17.58
C THR A 503 -19.81 13.90 -16.70
N TRP A 504 -20.76 13.30 -15.97
CA TRP A 504 -20.47 12.10 -15.18
C TRP A 504 -19.93 10.95 -16.04
N ARG A 505 -20.41 10.82 -17.27
CA ARG A 505 -19.89 9.86 -18.26
C ARG A 505 -18.40 10.06 -18.52
N GLU A 506 -17.96 11.29 -18.75
CA GLU A 506 -16.54 11.61 -18.97
C GLU A 506 -15.67 11.31 -17.76
N ILE A 507 -16.17 11.59 -16.55
CA ILE A 507 -15.44 11.28 -15.31
C ILE A 507 -15.27 9.77 -15.16
N LYS A 508 -16.34 8.98 -15.37
CA LYS A 508 -16.25 7.51 -15.35
C LYS A 508 -15.29 6.97 -16.41
N ALA A 509 -15.30 7.55 -17.61
CA ALA A 509 -14.38 7.17 -18.68
C ALA A 509 -12.92 7.53 -18.40
N TYR A 510 -12.67 8.60 -17.63
CA TYR A 510 -11.33 9.01 -17.23
C TYR A 510 -10.75 8.09 -16.15
N TYR A 511 -11.57 7.65 -15.19
CA TYR A 511 -11.14 6.79 -14.06
C TYR A 511 -11.56 5.32 -14.23
N LYS A 512 -11.14 4.68 -15.34
CA LYS A 512 -11.57 3.30 -15.68
C LYS A 512 -11.16 2.22 -14.67
N ASN A 513 -10.14 2.48 -13.85
CA ASN A 513 -9.68 1.61 -12.77
C ASN A 513 -10.56 1.68 -11.52
N TRP A 514 -11.50 2.63 -11.44
CA TRP A 514 -12.48 2.73 -10.38
C TRP A 514 -13.81 2.09 -10.78
N SER A 515 -14.35 1.25 -9.91
CA SER A 515 -15.70 0.74 -10.04
C SER A 515 -16.69 1.75 -9.47
N PHE A 516 -17.38 2.47 -10.34
CA PHE A 516 -18.47 3.40 -9.97
C PHE A 516 -19.85 2.73 -9.95
N MET A 517 -19.89 1.43 -10.17
CA MET A 517 -21.08 0.60 -10.04
C MET A 517 -20.74 -0.45 -9.00
N ASP A 518 -21.42 -0.45 -7.86
CA ASP A 518 -21.30 -1.58 -6.93
C ASP A 518 -22.59 -2.38 -6.84
N ILE A 519 -22.42 -3.70 -6.82
CA ILE A 519 -23.48 -4.72 -6.80
C ILE A 519 -23.79 -5.06 -5.33
N LEU A 520 -23.78 -4.07 -4.44
CA LEU A 520 -24.19 -4.33 -3.06
C LEU A 520 -25.69 -4.61 -3.01
N LYS A 521 -26.10 -5.46 -2.07
CA LYS A 521 -27.52 -5.74 -1.81
C LYS A 521 -28.22 -4.41 -1.56
N THR A 522 -29.34 -4.19 -2.26
CA THR A 522 -30.09 -2.92 -2.26
C THR A 522 -30.39 -2.39 -0.86
N GLU A 523 -30.56 -3.29 0.12
CA GLU A 523 -30.89 -2.96 1.51
C GLU A 523 -29.73 -2.34 2.30
N GLU A 524 -28.52 -2.90 2.24
CA GLU A 524 -27.35 -2.35 2.95
C GLU A 524 -26.97 -0.96 2.39
N LEU A 525 -27.06 -0.83 1.06
CA LEU A 525 -26.85 0.45 0.39
C LEU A 525 -27.88 1.49 0.83
N GLN A 526 -29.15 1.12 0.93
CA GLN A 526 -30.23 1.99 1.41
C GLN A 526 -30.02 2.40 2.87
N GLN A 527 -29.63 1.47 3.74
CA GLN A 527 -29.35 1.77 5.14
C GLN A 527 -28.17 2.75 5.27
N ASN A 528 -27.08 2.52 4.53
CA ASN A 528 -25.93 3.42 4.55
C ASN A 528 -26.28 4.81 4.00
N LYS A 529 -27.08 4.84 2.93
CA LYS A 529 -27.63 6.09 2.37
C LYS A 529 -28.43 6.88 3.40
N GLN A 530 -29.33 6.21 4.12
CA GLN A 530 -30.16 6.84 5.13
C GLN A 530 -29.30 7.43 6.27
N LYS A 531 -28.32 6.65 6.76
CA LYS A 531 -27.36 7.11 7.78
C LYS A 531 -26.57 8.34 7.33
N MET A 532 -26.06 8.34 6.10
CA MET A 532 -25.31 9.48 5.57
C MET A 532 -26.18 10.73 5.43
N ILE A 533 -27.44 10.57 5.03
CA ILE A 533 -28.40 11.69 4.96
C ILE A 533 -28.67 12.24 6.36
N GLU A 534 -28.83 11.39 7.39
CA GLU A 534 -29.04 11.82 8.78
C GLU A 534 -27.84 12.56 9.37
N ILE A 535 -26.61 12.15 9.03
CA ILE A 535 -25.39 12.85 9.43
C ILE A 535 -25.30 14.20 8.73
N TRP A 536 -25.49 14.20 7.41
CA TRP A 536 -25.45 15.40 6.59
C TRP A 536 -26.47 16.45 7.06
N ASN A 537 -27.74 16.03 7.19
CA ASN A 537 -28.84 16.89 7.62
C ASN A 537 -28.76 17.26 9.12
N GLY A 538 -28.01 16.50 9.92
CA GLY A 538 -27.83 16.73 11.36
C GLY A 538 -26.86 17.85 11.74
N GLY A 539 -26.46 18.71 10.78
CA GLY A 539 -25.57 19.86 10.99
C GLY A 539 -24.13 19.66 10.51
N ILE A 540 -23.66 18.42 10.42
CA ILE A 540 -22.31 18.09 9.93
C ILE A 540 -22.13 18.57 8.48
N GLY A 541 -23.15 18.42 7.62
CA GLY A 541 -23.08 18.89 6.24
C GLY A 541 -22.86 20.39 6.11
N GLN A 542 -23.47 21.18 7.00
CA GLN A 542 -23.30 22.64 7.04
C GLN A 542 -21.87 23.01 7.47
N GLN A 543 -21.38 22.39 8.55
CA GLN A 543 -20.01 22.59 9.03
C GLN A 543 -18.96 22.19 7.97
N MET A 544 -19.19 21.08 7.26
CA MET A 544 -18.33 20.64 6.16
C MET A 544 -18.32 21.65 5.01
N CYS A 545 -19.48 22.17 4.58
CA CYS A 545 -19.55 23.17 3.51
C CYS A 545 -18.83 24.47 3.92
N GLN A 546 -18.95 24.89 5.18
CA GLN A 546 -18.24 26.06 5.71
C GLN A 546 -16.72 25.85 5.66
N LYS A 547 -16.25 24.69 6.16
CA LYS A 547 -14.81 24.36 6.15
C LYS A 547 -14.25 24.27 4.73
N LEU A 548 -14.94 23.55 3.84
CA LEU A 548 -14.53 23.48 2.43
C LEU A 548 -14.55 24.87 1.77
N SER A 549 -15.52 25.73 2.09
CA SER A 549 -15.55 27.09 1.54
C SER A 549 -14.34 27.91 1.98
N GLN A 550 -13.92 27.76 3.23
CA GLN A 550 -12.72 28.40 3.78
C GLN A 550 -11.44 27.86 3.11
N ASP A 551 -11.30 26.54 3.06
CA ASP A 551 -10.11 25.86 2.51
C ASP A 551 -9.93 26.17 1.02
N LEU A 552 -11.03 26.27 0.28
CA LEU A 552 -11.00 26.46 -1.18
C LEU A 552 -11.16 27.90 -1.63
N LYS A 553 -11.50 28.83 -0.72
CA LYS A 553 -11.86 30.21 -1.04
C LYS A 553 -12.95 30.29 -2.13
N TYR A 554 -13.92 29.38 -2.06
CA TYR A 554 -15.02 29.24 -3.01
C TYR A 554 -16.33 29.04 -2.23
N GLU A 555 -17.42 29.70 -2.62
CA GLU A 555 -18.71 29.53 -1.93
C GLU A 555 -19.29 28.14 -2.21
N ILE A 556 -19.28 27.26 -1.20
CA ILE A 556 -19.92 25.95 -1.28
C ILE A 556 -21.22 26.00 -0.50
N ARG A 557 -22.33 25.76 -1.20
CA ARG A 557 -23.66 25.84 -0.61
C ARG A 557 -24.06 24.51 0.03
N TYR A 558 -24.46 24.59 1.28
CA TYR A 558 -25.14 23.49 1.95
C TYR A 558 -26.58 23.38 1.41
N GLN A 559 -26.99 22.16 1.09
CA GLN A 559 -28.36 21.82 0.68
C GLN A 559 -28.75 20.49 1.32
N GLN A 560 -30.01 20.36 1.73
CA GLN A 560 -30.53 19.07 2.21
C GLN A 560 -30.98 18.22 1.02
N LYS A 561 -30.93 16.89 1.16
CA LYS A 561 -31.25 16.00 0.03
C LYS A 561 -32.70 16.16 -0.47
N HIS A 562 -33.65 16.45 0.40
CA HIS A 562 -35.05 16.66 -0.01
C HIS A 562 -35.23 17.97 -0.79
N ASP A 563 -34.31 18.93 -0.65
CA ASP A 563 -34.29 20.18 -1.41
C ASP A 563 -33.69 20.02 -2.81
N LEU A 564 -33.16 18.84 -3.14
CA LEU A 564 -32.61 18.49 -4.44
C LEU A 564 -33.65 17.71 -5.26
N PRO A 565 -34.54 18.37 -6.05
CA PRO A 565 -35.35 17.65 -7.01
C PRO A 565 -34.41 16.93 -7.99
N MET A 566 -34.64 15.63 -8.24
CA MET A 566 -33.84 14.86 -9.22
C MET A 566 -33.78 15.54 -10.60
N GLN A 567 -34.76 16.41 -10.92
CA GLN A 567 -34.81 17.23 -12.13
C GLN A 567 -33.67 18.26 -12.23
N GLN A 568 -32.97 18.63 -11.14
CA GLN A 568 -31.80 19.53 -11.16
C GLN A 568 -30.54 18.90 -11.77
N GLN A 569 -30.52 17.58 -12.02
CA GLN A 569 -29.39 16.95 -12.72
C GLN A 569 -29.38 17.26 -14.22
N HIS A 570 -30.47 17.79 -14.79
CA HIS A 570 -30.54 18.22 -16.18
C HIS A 570 -30.77 19.73 -16.25
N SER A 571 -29.87 20.47 -16.90
CA SER A 571 -30.10 21.90 -17.18
C SER A 571 -31.36 22.07 -18.03
N SER A 572 -32.27 22.94 -17.61
CA SER A 572 -33.44 23.27 -18.42
C SER A 572 -32.99 24.16 -19.58
N THR A 573 -33.39 23.81 -20.82
CA THR A 573 -32.94 24.55 -22.01
C THR A 573 -34.11 24.93 -22.90
N HIS A 574 -34.19 26.20 -23.25
CA HIS A 574 -35.17 26.71 -24.22
C HIS A 574 -34.48 26.94 -25.58
N PHE A 575 -34.88 26.16 -26.59
CA PHE A 575 -34.39 26.33 -27.96
C PHE A 575 -35.36 27.19 -28.76
N ILE A 576 -34.87 28.27 -29.36
CA ILE A 576 -35.66 29.16 -30.21
C ILE A 576 -35.11 29.12 -31.63
N PHE A 577 -35.85 28.52 -32.54
CA PHE A 577 -35.54 28.54 -33.96
C PHE A 577 -36.14 29.80 -34.59
N ILE A 578 -35.35 30.53 -35.37
CA ILE A 578 -35.79 31.69 -36.14
C ILE A 578 -35.51 31.38 -37.61
N LEU A 579 -36.57 31.14 -38.37
CA LEU A 579 -36.50 30.58 -39.73
C LEU A 579 -37.06 31.59 -40.74
N ASP A 580 -36.27 31.89 -41.75
CA ASP A 580 -36.67 32.73 -42.89
C ASP A 580 -37.57 31.95 -43.86
N ASP A 581 -38.77 32.46 -44.14
CA ASP A 581 -39.70 31.93 -45.16
C ASP A 581 -39.99 32.92 -46.30
N SER A 582 -39.05 33.83 -46.56
CA SER A 582 -39.11 34.77 -47.69
C SER A 582 -39.09 34.07 -49.06
N GLY A 583 -39.33 34.84 -50.13
CA GLY A 583 -39.40 34.33 -51.50
C GLY A 583 -38.14 33.60 -51.98
N SER A 584 -36.96 34.02 -51.52
CA SER A 584 -35.69 33.36 -51.85
C SER A 584 -35.60 31.95 -51.28
N MET A 585 -36.29 31.69 -50.17
CA MET A 585 -36.27 30.42 -49.46
C MET A 585 -37.13 29.32 -50.09
N GLU A 586 -37.99 29.61 -51.08
CA GLU A 586 -38.96 28.65 -51.63
C GLU A 586 -38.33 27.31 -52.04
N LYS A 587 -37.22 27.35 -52.77
CA LYS A 587 -36.51 26.15 -53.27
C LYS A 587 -35.81 25.36 -52.15
N ASN A 588 -35.47 26.05 -51.07
CA ASN A 588 -34.64 25.54 -49.98
C ASN A 588 -35.45 25.16 -48.73
N TRP A 589 -36.72 25.56 -48.67
CA TRP A 589 -37.56 25.42 -47.48
C TRP A 589 -37.66 23.98 -46.98
N LYS A 590 -37.86 23.02 -47.90
CA LYS A 590 -37.92 21.60 -47.54
C LYS A 590 -36.65 21.11 -46.83
N CYS A 591 -35.48 21.56 -47.25
CA CYS A 591 -34.23 21.23 -46.60
C CYS A 591 -34.12 21.83 -45.19
N VAL A 592 -34.62 23.06 -45.00
CA VAL A 592 -34.69 23.69 -43.67
C VAL A 592 -35.60 22.88 -42.74
N ILE A 593 -36.78 22.45 -43.21
CA ILE A 593 -37.70 21.64 -42.41
C ILE A 593 -37.06 20.29 -42.02
N ASN A 594 -36.40 19.61 -42.96
CA ASN A 594 -35.68 18.36 -42.65
C ASN A 594 -34.57 18.57 -41.60
N CYS A 595 -33.90 19.73 -41.63
CA CYS A 595 -32.92 20.10 -40.62
C CYS A 595 -33.58 20.31 -39.24
N VAL A 596 -34.69 21.05 -39.19
CA VAL A 596 -35.46 21.28 -37.95
C VAL A 596 -35.95 19.96 -37.36
N GLU A 597 -36.46 19.04 -38.19
CA GLU A 597 -36.84 17.69 -37.77
C GLU A 597 -35.67 16.93 -37.11
N SER A 598 -34.48 16.94 -37.73
CA SER A 598 -33.30 16.29 -37.17
C SER A 598 -32.87 16.91 -35.84
N GLN A 599 -32.97 18.24 -35.70
CA GLN A 599 -32.71 18.91 -34.43
C GLN A 599 -33.77 18.56 -33.38
N PHE A 600 -35.04 18.48 -33.75
CA PHE A 600 -36.10 18.06 -32.82
C PHE A 600 -35.84 16.64 -32.31
N GLN A 601 -35.39 15.71 -33.16
CA GLN A 601 -35.01 14.35 -32.74
C GLN A 601 -33.82 14.33 -31.75
N GLN A 602 -32.89 15.27 -31.86
CA GLN A 602 -31.78 15.41 -30.91
C GLN A 602 -32.25 16.04 -29.59
N ILE A 603 -33.06 17.09 -29.68
CA ILE A 603 -33.58 17.84 -28.52
C ILE A 603 -34.58 17.00 -27.72
N SER A 604 -35.39 16.14 -28.36
CA SER A 604 -36.38 15.28 -27.67
C SER A 604 -35.74 14.28 -26.70
N ARG A 605 -34.45 14.00 -26.84
CA ARG A 605 -33.67 13.19 -25.89
C ARG A 605 -33.36 13.95 -24.59
N LYS A 606 -33.51 15.27 -24.56
CA LYS A 606 -33.31 16.13 -23.39
C LYS A 606 -34.65 16.36 -22.67
N ARG A 607 -34.84 15.73 -21.51
CA ARG A 607 -36.10 15.77 -20.74
C ARG A 607 -36.59 17.18 -20.37
N ASN A 608 -35.68 18.10 -20.09
CA ASN A 608 -35.99 19.47 -19.66
C ASN A 608 -35.80 20.50 -20.79
N ALA A 609 -35.89 20.06 -22.05
CA ALA A 609 -35.85 20.96 -23.18
C ALA A 609 -37.26 21.40 -23.61
N ARG A 610 -37.38 22.67 -24.01
CA ARG A 610 -38.56 23.22 -24.67
C ARG A 610 -38.17 23.92 -25.95
N VAL A 611 -39.08 23.95 -26.91
CA VAL A 611 -38.83 24.50 -28.23
C VAL A 611 -39.81 25.62 -28.56
N SER A 612 -39.30 26.64 -29.23
CA SER A 612 -40.10 27.65 -29.90
C SER A 612 -39.60 27.84 -31.31
N VAL A 613 -40.52 28.15 -32.21
CA VAL A 613 -40.22 28.38 -33.63
C VAL A 613 -40.87 29.68 -34.04
N VAL A 614 -40.03 30.63 -34.44
CA VAL A 614 -40.38 31.90 -35.06
C VAL A 614 -40.13 31.75 -36.55
N ILE A 615 -41.15 31.93 -37.37
CA ILE A 615 -41.02 31.99 -38.82
C ILE A 615 -41.21 33.44 -39.25
N PHE A 616 -40.36 33.94 -40.14
CA PHE A 616 -40.40 35.34 -40.55
C PHE A 616 -40.19 35.58 -42.05
N ASN A 617 -40.84 36.63 -42.52
CA ASN A 617 -40.70 37.27 -43.82
C ASN A 617 -40.78 38.80 -43.62
N ASN A 618 -41.73 39.49 -44.27
CA ASN A 618 -42.09 40.88 -44.00
C ASN A 618 -42.70 41.05 -42.59
N THR A 619 -43.24 39.98 -42.04
CA THR A 619 -43.80 39.86 -40.68
C THR A 619 -43.18 38.65 -39.97
N ALA A 620 -43.44 38.46 -38.67
CA ALA A 620 -43.02 37.27 -37.95
C ALA A 620 -44.19 36.64 -37.19
N ARG A 621 -44.20 35.30 -37.14
CA ARG A 621 -45.19 34.51 -36.42
C ARG A 621 -44.50 33.46 -35.55
N VAL A 622 -45.07 33.21 -34.38
CA VAL A 622 -44.63 32.13 -33.49
C VAL A 622 -45.54 30.94 -33.77
N VAL A 623 -44.99 29.86 -34.32
CA VAL A 623 -45.76 28.64 -34.64
C VAL A 623 -45.68 27.59 -33.52
N LEU A 624 -44.62 27.64 -32.70
CA LEU A 624 -44.47 26.85 -31.48
C LEU A 624 -44.04 27.78 -30.35
N LYS A 625 -44.71 27.71 -29.19
CA LYS A 625 -44.44 28.59 -28.04
C LYS A 625 -44.10 27.78 -26.78
N CYS A 626 -42.80 27.67 -26.50
CA CYS A 626 -42.21 26.98 -25.36
C CYS A 626 -42.79 25.59 -25.09
N GLU A 627 -42.91 24.77 -26.13
CA GLU A 627 -43.60 23.49 -26.06
C GLU A 627 -42.63 22.33 -25.85
N GLU A 628 -43.15 21.24 -25.27
CA GLU A 628 -42.49 19.94 -25.32
C GLU A 628 -42.60 19.36 -26.73
N LEU A 629 -41.59 18.59 -27.15
CA LEU A 629 -41.50 18.15 -28.53
C LEU A 629 -42.47 17.00 -28.86
N ARG A 630 -43.38 17.26 -29.79
CA ARG A 630 -44.25 16.30 -30.49
C ARG A 630 -43.99 16.41 -31.98
N ILE A 631 -42.91 15.77 -32.41
CA ILE A 631 -42.23 16.04 -33.69
C ILE A 631 -43.22 16.02 -34.87
N GLU A 632 -44.02 14.96 -35.02
CA GLU A 632 -44.93 14.81 -36.16
C GLU A 632 -46.06 15.86 -36.21
N GLU A 633 -46.58 16.27 -35.05
CA GLU A 633 -47.65 17.28 -34.95
C GLU A 633 -47.09 18.67 -35.23
N GLN A 634 -45.94 18.97 -34.63
CA GLN A 634 -45.36 20.31 -34.64
C GLN A 634 -44.71 20.67 -35.98
N LEU A 635 -44.11 19.72 -36.69
CA LEU A 635 -43.56 19.98 -38.03
C LEU A 635 -44.64 20.42 -39.03
N LYS A 636 -45.88 19.94 -38.88
CA LYS A 636 -47.01 20.34 -39.75
C LYS A 636 -47.40 21.81 -39.58
N LEU A 637 -47.09 22.41 -38.43
CA LEU A 637 -47.35 23.82 -38.15
C LEU A 637 -46.33 24.75 -38.83
N ILE A 638 -45.16 24.22 -39.22
CA ILE A 638 -44.07 24.98 -39.83
C ILE A 638 -44.29 25.06 -41.35
N THR A 639 -45.18 25.96 -41.76
CA THR A 639 -45.59 26.16 -43.17
C THR A 639 -44.84 27.31 -43.83
N TYR A 640 -44.63 27.26 -45.15
CA TYR A 640 -44.04 28.35 -45.95
C TYR A 640 -45.10 29.34 -46.40
N GLN A 641 -44.86 30.65 -46.26
CA GLN A 641 -45.85 31.68 -46.64
C GLN A 641 -45.39 32.67 -47.71
N ASN A 642 -44.12 32.66 -48.12
CA ASN A 642 -43.54 33.61 -49.08
C ASN A 642 -43.63 35.08 -48.59
N GLY A 643 -42.72 35.94 -49.06
CA GLY A 643 -42.70 37.36 -48.70
C GLY A 643 -41.31 37.98 -48.86
N GLY A 644 -41.16 39.22 -48.43
CA GLY A 644 -39.84 39.86 -48.31
C GLY A 644 -39.13 39.46 -47.02
N THR A 645 -37.91 39.95 -46.80
CA THR A 645 -37.10 39.60 -45.62
C THR A 645 -36.99 40.81 -44.68
N LYS A 646 -37.47 40.70 -43.43
CA LYS A 646 -37.29 41.71 -42.37
C LYS A 646 -36.92 41.07 -41.04
N TYR A 647 -35.73 41.38 -40.52
CA TYR A 647 -35.26 40.80 -39.25
C TYR A 647 -36.00 41.36 -38.02
N GLY A 648 -36.40 42.63 -38.03
CA GLY A 648 -37.01 43.30 -36.86
C GLY A 648 -38.16 42.52 -36.21
N PRO A 649 -39.22 42.18 -36.96
CA PRO A 649 -40.33 41.38 -36.43
C PRO A 649 -39.90 40.06 -35.79
N ALA A 650 -38.90 39.38 -36.36
CA ALA A 650 -38.40 38.10 -35.84
C ALA A 650 -37.73 38.29 -34.48
N PHE A 651 -36.80 39.25 -34.38
CA PHE A 651 -36.10 39.56 -33.13
C PHE A 651 -37.06 40.08 -32.04
N GLN A 652 -38.09 40.85 -32.40
CA GLN A 652 -39.12 41.26 -31.46
C GLN A 652 -39.83 40.04 -30.84
N LYS A 653 -40.27 39.08 -31.66
CA LYS A 653 -40.93 37.85 -31.18
C LYS A 653 -40.01 36.97 -30.35
N THR A 654 -38.74 36.85 -30.73
CA THR A 654 -37.73 36.14 -29.94
C THR A 654 -37.55 36.80 -28.57
N LEU A 655 -37.49 38.14 -28.51
CA LEU A 655 -37.36 38.85 -27.25
C LEU A 655 -38.58 38.65 -26.33
N GLU A 656 -39.79 38.69 -26.89
CA GLU A 656 -41.03 38.38 -26.17
C GLU A 656 -40.96 36.96 -25.56
N LEU A 657 -40.56 35.95 -26.36
CA LEU A 657 -40.41 34.58 -25.88
C LEU A 657 -39.40 34.46 -24.73
N ILE A 658 -38.26 35.14 -24.81
CA ILE A 658 -37.24 35.10 -23.76
C ILE A 658 -37.73 35.75 -22.46
N LYS A 659 -38.46 36.87 -22.57
CA LYS A 659 -39.01 37.59 -21.40
C LYS A 659 -40.14 36.81 -20.72
N GLU A 660 -40.92 36.05 -21.48
CA GLU A 660 -42.00 35.23 -20.94
C GLU A 660 -41.49 33.93 -20.29
N ASN A 661 -40.31 33.44 -20.68
CA ASN A 661 -39.76 32.14 -20.28
C ASN A 661 -38.40 32.28 -19.58
N THR A 662 -38.39 32.95 -18.42
CA THR A 662 -37.16 33.27 -17.68
C THR A 662 -36.66 32.14 -16.76
N GLU A 663 -37.42 31.05 -16.64
CA GLU A 663 -37.16 29.92 -15.76
C GLU A 663 -36.11 28.94 -16.28
N TYR A 664 -35.65 29.09 -17.53
CA TYR A 664 -34.68 28.17 -18.13
C TYR A 664 -33.24 28.51 -17.72
N ASP A 665 -32.46 27.47 -17.42
CA ASP A 665 -31.03 27.59 -17.12
C ASP A 665 -30.23 28.09 -18.35
N ASN A 666 -30.71 27.75 -19.56
CA ASN A 666 -30.09 28.12 -20.83
C ASN A 666 -31.14 28.47 -21.90
N THR A 667 -30.80 29.44 -22.76
CA THR A 667 -31.57 29.74 -23.97
C THR A 667 -30.65 29.66 -25.19
N VAL A 668 -31.01 28.84 -26.19
CA VAL A 668 -30.25 28.69 -27.43
C VAL A 668 -31.08 29.20 -28.60
N ILE A 669 -30.59 30.23 -29.27
CA ILE A 669 -31.24 30.85 -30.42
C ILE A 669 -30.54 30.36 -31.69
N LEU A 670 -31.30 29.73 -32.58
CA LEU A 670 -30.85 29.17 -33.85
C LEU A 670 -31.47 30.00 -34.98
N PHE A 671 -30.69 30.94 -35.53
CA PHE A 671 -31.14 31.89 -36.54
C PHE A 671 -30.67 31.46 -37.93
N TYR A 672 -31.59 31.34 -38.90
CA TYR A 672 -31.27 31.02 -40.29
C TYR A 672 -31.99 31.93 -41.29
N THR A 673 -31.24 32.42 -42.28
CA THR A 673 -31.75 33.29 -43.36
C THR A 673 -30.87 33.18 -44.61
N ASP A 674 -31.46 33.35 -45.79
CA ASP A 674 -30.73 33.51 -47.05
C ASP A 674 -30.82 34.93 -47.64
N GLY A 675 -31.71 35.75 -47.09
CA GLY A 675 -31.98 37.10 -47.56
C GLY A 675 -31.16 38.17 -46.85
N LEU A 676 -31.01 39.30 -47.55
CA LEU A 676 -30.50 40.54 -46.96
C LEU A 676 -31.69 41.35 -46.42
N ALA A 677 -31.60 41.78 -45.17
CA ALA A 677 -32.54 42.70 -44.56
C ALA A 677 -31.80 43.84 -43.87
N GLU A 678 -32.52 44.91 -43.55
CA GLU A 678 -31.99 46.02 -42.75
C GLU A 678 -31.68 45.59 -41.30
N TYR A 679 -30.70 46.25 -40.69
CA TYR A 679 -30.34 46.03 -39.30
C TYR A 679 -31.49 46.46 -38.36
N PRO A 680 -32.01 45.57 -37.51
CA PRO A 680 -33.15 45.88 -36.65
C PRO A 680 -32.72 46.63 -35.38
N THR A 681 -32.35 47.91 -35.53
CA THR A 681 -31.76 48.73 -34.46
C THR A 681 -32.59 48.72 -33.18
N LYS A 682 -33.91 48.97 -33.29
CA LYS A 682 -34.79 49.09 -32.12
C LYS A 682 -34.86 47.80 -31.32
N GLU A 683 -34.99 46.66 -32.00
CA GLU A 683 -35.16 45.36 -31.37
C GLU A 683 -33.85 44.87 -30.75
N ILE A 684 -32.72 45.07 -31.42
CA ILE A 684 -31.40 44.71 -30.88
C ILE A 684 -31.06 45.57 -29.64
N GLU A 685 -31.37 46.87 -29.66
CA GLU A 685 -31.23 47.71 -28.46
C GLU A 685 -32.09 47.21 -27.29
N GLN A 686 -33.27 46.63 -27.56
CA GLN A 686 -34.11 46.06 -26.51
C GLN A 686 -33.52 44.76 -25.91
N PHE A 687 -32.81 43.95 -26.69
CA PHE A 687 -32.01 42.85 -26.14
C PHE A 687 -30.94 43.36 -25.17
N GLY A 688 -30.34 44.52 -25.43
CA GLY A 688 -29.32 45.11 -24.55
C GLY A 688 -29.88 45.52 -23.19
N LYS A 689 -31.19 45.78 -23.12
CA LYS A 689 -31.93 46.23 -21.92
C LYS A 689 -32.42 45.09 -21.03
N ILE A 690 -32.32 43.81 -21.45
CA ILE A 690 -32.72 42.71 -20.56
C ILE A 690 -31.69 42.51 -19.44
N SER A 691 -32.10 41.82 -18.38
CA SER A 691 -31.25 41.63 -17.21
C SER A 691 -29.95 40.90 -17.56
N LYS A 692 -28.84 41.25 -16.89
CA LYS A 692 -27.55 40.59 -17.10
C LYS A 692 -27.65 39.07 -16.94
N ARG A 693 -28.38 38.59 -15.93
CA ARG A 693 -28.62 37.16 -15.72
C ARG A 693 -29.19 36.48 -16.97
N MET A 694 -30.16 37.08 -17.66
CA MET A 694 -30.73 36.50 -18.88
C MET A 694 -29.74 36.55 -20.04
N LYS A 695 -28.97 37.63 -20.15
CA LYS A 695 -27.92 37.75 -21.16
C LYS A 695 -26.86 36.65 -21.02
N ASP A 696 -26.49 36.33 -19.77
CA ASP A 696 -25.52 35.30 -19.41
C ASP A 696 -26.03 33.85 -19.65
N THR A 697 -27.33 33.67 -19.97
CA THR A 697 -27.89 32.35 -20.31
C THR A 697 -28.15 32.16 -21.80
N ILE A 698 -27.99 33.20 -22.62
CA ILE A 698 -28.29 33.15 -24.06
C ILE A 698 -27.05 32.72 -24.86
N SER A 699 -27.27 31.79 -25.78
CA SER A 699 -26.35 31.45 -26.87
C SER A 699 -27.01 31.76 -28.21
N PHE A 700 -26.38 32.58 -29.05
CA PHE A 700 -26.93 33.00 -30.34
C PHE A 700 -26.12 32.42 -31.51
N LEU A 701 -26.75 31.56 -32.30
CA LEU A 701 -26.11 30.81 -33.38
C LEU A 701 -26.78 31.16 -34.71
N ALA A 702 -26.07 31.88 -35.56
CA ALA A 702 -26.57 32.28 -36.88
C ALA A 702 -25.96 31.45 -38.00
N CYS A 703 -26.77 31.07 -38.97
CA CYS A 703 -26.34 30.47 -40.23
C CYS A 703 -26.94 31.26 -41.41
N SER A 704 -26.18 31.48 -42.47
CA SER A 704 -26.69 32.12 -43.67
C SER A 704 -26.10 31.54 -44.95
N LEU A 705 -26.81 31.69 -46.07
CA LEU A 705 -26.30 31.40 -47.42
C LEU A 705 -25.13 32.35 -47.81
N PRO A 706 -24.39 32.13 -48.91
CA PRO A 706 -23.07 32.72 -49.17
C PRO A 706 -23.06 34.21 -49.57
N THR A 707 -23.93 35.02 -48.99
CA THR A 707 -23.96 36.47 -49.14
C THR A 707 -23.48 37.15 -47.86
N LYS A 708 -22.50 38.06 -47.98
CA LYS A 708 -22.13 38.94 -46.87
C LYS A 708 -23.35 39.80 -46.53
N SER A 709 -23.89 39.63 -45.33
CA SER A 709 -24.99 40.44 -44.81
C SER A 709 -24.43 41.41 -43.76
N PRO A 710 -24.24 42.70 -44.09
CA PRO A 710 -23.74 43.70 -43.14
C PRO A 710 -24.61 43.78 -41.88
N SER A 711 -25.92 43.61 -42.04
CA SER A 711 -26.87 43.61 -40.92
C SER A 711 -26.65 42.41 -39.98
N LEU A 712 -26.38 41.20 -40.49
CA LEU A 712 -26.07 40.06 -39.63
C LEU A 712 -24.73 40.20 -38.92
N GLU A 713 -23.73 40.76 -39.61
CA GLU A 713 -22.44 41.04 -39.01
C GLU A 713 -22.58 42.02 -37.82
N GLN A 714 -23.41 43.05 -37.97
CA GLN A 714 -23.73 43.99 -36.89
C GLN A 714 -24.49 43.31 -35.74
N ILE A 715 -25.51 42.47 -36.04
CA ILE A 715 -26.23 41.69 -35.02
C ILE A 715 -25.25 40.80 -34.25
N LEU A 716 -24.40 40.06 -34.96
CA LEU A 716 -23.45 39.15 -34.31
C LEU A 716 -22.44 39.92 -33.46
N THR A 717 -21.97 41.08 -33.94
CA THR A 717 -21.06 41.94 -33.17
C THR A 717 -21.69 42.37 -31.85
N PHE A 718 -22.97 42.74 -31.89
CA PHE A 718 -23.74 43.03 -30.69
C PHE A 718 -23.89 41.80 -29.79
N CYS A 719 -24.32 40.65 -30.34
CA CYS A 719 -24.55 39.43 -29.57
C CYS A 719 -23.26 38.90 -28.91
N LYS A 720 -22.11 38.98 -29.59
CA LYS A 720 -20.79 38.62 -29.02
C LYS A 720 -20.39 39.49 -27.82
N LYS A 721 -20.87 40.74 -27.77
CA LYS A 721 -20.62 41.64 -26.65
C LYS A 721 -21.57 41.38 -25.50
N GLU A 722 -22.83 41.09 -25.79
CA GLU A 722 -23.89 41.06 -24.79
C GLU A 722 -24.22 39.65 -24.27
N PHE A 723 -23.99 38.58 -25.04
CA PHE A 723 -24.38 37.20 -24.67
C PHE A 723 -23.16 36.32 -24.37
N THR A 724 -23.41 35.21 -23.66
CA THR A 724 -22.37 34.24 -23.27
C THR A 724 -21.66 33.61 -24.45
N TYR A 725 -22.42 33.28 -25.51
CA TYR A 725 -21.86 32.71 -26.71
C TYR A 725 -22.58 33.24 -27.94
N SER A 726 -21.81 33.58 -28.98
CA SER A 726 -22.37 34.01 -30.26
C SER A 726 -21.47 33.63 -31.41
N GLU A 727 -22.00 32.88 -32.37
CA GLU A 727 -21.27 32.42 -33.56
C GLU A 727 -22.13 32.59 -34.81
N TRP A 728 -21.50 32.95 -35.92
CA TRP A 728 -22.10 33.00 -37.24
C TRP A 728 -21.29 32.15 -38.20
N ARG A 729 -21.98 31.29 -38.95
CA ARG A 729 -21.42 30.57 -40.08
C ARG A 729 -22.08 31.04 -41.36
N ASP A 730 -21.30 31.67 -42.23
CA ASP A 730 -21.75 32.06 -43.56
C ASP A 730 -21.56 30.91 -44.56
N LYS A 731 -22.13 31.05 -45.76
CA LYS A 731 -22.02 30.07 -46.84
C LYS A 731 -22.54 28.67 -46.49
N ILE A 732 -23.51 28.61 -45.58
CA ILE A 732 -24.13 27.35 -45.18
C ILE A 732 -25.34 27.08 -46.07
N GLU A 733 -25.18 26.11 -46.97
CA GLU A 733 -26.31 25.56 -47.71
C GLU A 733 -27.32 24.90 -46.75
N PRO A 734 -28.63 24.98 -47.03
CA PRO A 734 -29.68 24.38 -46.20
C PRO A 734 -29.44 22.89 -45.90
N SER A 735 -28.87 22.14 -46.84
CA SER A 735 -28.51 20.72 -46.70
C SER A 735 -27.48 20.47 -45.59
N ASN A 736 -26.62 21.45 -45.28
CA ASN A 736 -25.57 21.38 -44.28
C ASN A 736 -25.96 22.05 -42.95
N LEU A 737 -27.14 22.64 -42.85
CA LEU A 737 -27.58 23.40 -41.68
C LEU A 737 -27.58 22.55 -40.41
N ASN A 738 -28.04 21.29 -40.51
CA ASN A 738 -28.13 20.37 -39.37
C ASN A 738 -26.75 20.10 -38.74
N LYS A 739 -25.77 19.79 -39.59
CA LYS A 739 -24.39 19.55 -39.16
C LYS A 739 -23.83 20.77 -38.44
N ASN A 740 -24.01 21.96 -39.02
CA ASN A 740 -23.49 23.20 -38.47
C ASN A 740 -24.14 23.55 -37.13
N TRP A 741 -25.47 23.48 -37.02
CA TRP A 741 -26.15 23.71 -35.74
C TRP A 741 -25.75 22.71 -34.67
N THR A 742 -25.66 21.41 -34.97
CA THR A 742 -25.18 20.42 -33.99
C THR A 742 -23.77 20.75 -33.51
N GLU A 743 -22.85 21.07 -34.43
CA GLU A 743 -21.47 21.47 -34.06
C GLU A 743 -21.44 22.75 -33.21
N MET A 744 -22.19 23.78 -33.62
CA MET A 744 -22.26 25.07 -32.92
C MET A 744 -22.91 24.94 -31.54
N ILE A 745 -23.96 24.13 -31.39
CA ILE A 745 -24.59 23.86 -30.08
C ILE A 745 -23.58 23.15 -29.16
N SER A 746 -22.89 22.13 -29.66
CA SER A 746 -21.84 21.46 -28.91
C SER A 746 -20.73 22.41 -28.50
N GLN A 747 -20.31 23.32 -29.39
CA GLN A 747 -19.25 24.30 -29.11
C GLN A 747 -19.70 25.40 -28.14
N ALA A 748 -20.93 25.92 -28.29
CA ALA A 748 -21.52 26.90 -27.38
C ALA A 748 -21.57 26.37 -25.94
N HIS A 749 -21.92 25.09 -25.79
CA HIS A 749 -21.84 24.41 -24.50
C HIS A 749 -20.38 24.36 -23.98
N LEU A 750 -19.37 24.15 -24.84
CA LEU A 750 -17.97 24.11 -24.41
C LEU A 750 -17.37 25.48 -24.06
N ASP A 751 -17.67 26.52 -24.83
CA ASP A 751 -17.05 27.84 -24.67
C ASP A 751 -17.68 28.69 -23.57
N LYS A 752 -18.95 28.44 -23.21
CA LYS A 752 -19.56 28.95 -21.98
C LYS A 752 -18.73 28.64 -20.73
N TYR A 753 -17.87 27.63 -20.78
CA TYR A 753 -17.03 27.19 -19.67
C TYR A 753 -15.55 27.62 -19.79
N LYS A 754 -15.19 28.38 -20.82
CA LYS A 754 -13.85 29.01 -20.96
C LYS A 754 -13.83 30.48 -20.55
N ALA A 755 -14.97 31.17 -20.69
CA ALA A 755 -15.18 32.54 -20.21
C ALA A 755 -15.58 32.51 -18.73
#